data_AF-A0A1F4VS81-F1
#
_entry.id   AF-A0A1F4VS81-F1
#
_cell.length_a   1.000
_cell.length_b   1.000
_cell.length_c   1.000
_cell.angle_alpha   90.00
_cell.angle_beta   90.00
_cell.angle_gamma   90.00
#
_symmetry.space_group_name_H-M   'P 1'
#
loop_
_entity.id
_entity.type
_entity.pdbx_description
1 polymer ?
#
loop_
_entity_poly.entity_id
_entity_poly.type
_entity_poly.pdbx_seq_one_letter_code
_entity_poly.pdbx_strand_id
1 'polypeptide(L)'
;MHILLAYGEGNLTKKLKAALLQGGQQASILPEGVPPKARYDIIFQLARDPAQTAEGTRLLLNKARRDQSRLFLVGWRLDDRLYAEAFRFAQTLVEEVSRKGEVEAVTLNLGRLFGPGASTSDSGALGHLINEFSQGNVLTLYGGGTDSDYYLYMDDAIEGLILALTQSKSGETYTLTPSVPITSEAAAKLLYDLGGGRHEIVFHRGLATTAEKEEVAGKPLPEFRIKTPFHDGIVAVLKTAPAAPRGGGWQLPRLRAPFLKIPRIKIQLPHLSRRWATVLAGLLIVLLPFIYLGSNAAWGTIQLGRAKTLLERGEIGRAAAAVNIAAKSFERIGQIIRPAQPLTEALGAVAEIGGQAETLTTALENLVQSRQGEAVVPQSEDDFRQLAAAFSSARDRLSLAWLELQKNDSQFWQPLRTALEPLFEEGLKIVEFGEPLARSLPEMLGYQGERSYLLLFQNSAELQPGGGRVGTFAQIDLNAGGIEELRFFNESDFAHISSPLGRFNGISKLPDFADGARAIADIFYRGTGEKVQGVVGVDLHFAQSLLGITGPFTLTDFANQEINSENFFEVTTREVETDFFPGTDKKKRFIQALGEGILNKLFGIGRDKYLAVSRLAWESLEDKGILLYFDNPDVYLAALESNFAGRIRETGGDFLYPYDHNAGTKGTVWIKRSIAYRIFNTTREGAMRAELKITWKNEGTEAWPGGDYLNKTAVLVPQGSKLIEARRGDENVLSSFSAGTSKGKTLFSTPYKISTYITVAPQSEQTLTLVYDFPENIIGSADYSLLVQKQPGTVGDVFRFEFEEPFGYEAQSTVLQKVDNKLIFEGNLTQDLEFKINIEER
;
A
#
# COMPACT_ATOMS: atom_id res chain seq x y z
N MET A 1 -39.95 18.73 42.85
CA MET A 1 -40.41 19.20 41.53
C MET A 1 -41.36 18.17 40.94
N HIS A 2 -42.37 18.63 40.23
CA HIS A 2 -43.31 17.82 39.48
C HIS A 2 -42.81 17.70 38.04
N ILE A 3 -42.44 16.48 37.64
CA ILE A 3 -41.81 16.18 36.35
C ILE A 3 -42.79 15.41 35.48
N LEU A 4 -42.99 15.88 34.25
CA LEU A 4 -43.75 15.17 33.24
C LEU A 4 -42.79 14.47 32.27
N LEU A 5 -42.87 13.15 32.19
CA LEU A 5 -42.24 12.34 31.15
C LEU A 5 -43.26 12.15 30.03
N ALA A 6 -43.27 13.07 29.07
CA ALA A 6 -44.25 13.12 27.99
C ALA A 6 -43.82 12.31 26.78
N TYR A 7 -44.76 11.56 26.21
CA TYR A 7 -44.61 10.68 25.06
C TYR A 7 -43.50 9.63 25.24
N GLY A 8 -43.19 9.31 26.49
CA GLY A 8 -42.15 8.36 26.86
C GLY A 8 -42.72 6.95 27.00
N GLU A 9 -42.17 6.02 26.22
CA GLU A 9 -42.47 4.60 26.32
C GLU A 9 -41.20 3.78 26.66
N GLY A 10 -41.36 2.48 26.88
CA GLY A 10 -40.24 1.56 27.07
C GLY A 10 -39.51 1.63 28.41
N ASN A 11 -38.36 0.96 28.48
CA ASN A 11 -37.64 0.76 29.73
C ASN A 11 -36.83 1.97 30.19
N LEU A 12 -36.34 2.82 29.27
CA LEU A 12 -35.68 4.09 29.64
C LEU A 12 -36.64 4.96 30.47
N THR A 13 -37.85 5.19 29.98
CA THR A 13 -38.85 6.03 30.67
C THR A 13 -39.22 5.48 32.05
N LYS A 14 -39.40 4.16 32.17
CA LYS A 14 -39.70 3.49 33.45
C LYS A 14 -38.54 3.63 34.45
N LYS A 15 -37.32 3.40 34.00
CA LYS A 15 -36.12 3.53 34.85
C LYS A 15 -35.84 4.99 35.23
N LEU A 16 -36.03 5.94 34.31
CA LEU A 16 -35.92 7.37 34.59
C LEU A 16 -36.95 7.80 35.64
N LYS A 17 -38.21 7.39 35.51
CA LYS A 17 -39.24 7.63 36.53
C LYS A 17 -38.82 7.08 37.90
N ALA A 18 -38.30 5.85 37.94
CA ALA A 18 -37.86 5.23 39.19
C ALA A 18 -36.68 5.99 39.82
N ALA A 19 -35.68 6.39 39.02
CA ALA A 19 -34.54 7.17 39.47
C ALA A 19 -34.94 8.57 39.98
N LEU A 20 -35.87 9.24 39.30
CA LEU A 20 -36.42 10.53 39.74
C LEU A 20 -37.18 10.42 41.07
N LEU A 21 -37.98 9.35 41.25
CA LEU A 21 -38.67 9.07 42.50
C LEU A 21 -37.69 8.80 43.65
N GLN A 22 -36.61 8.05 43.39
CA GLN A 22 -35.54 7.81 44.37
C GLN A 22 -34.81 9.12 44.75
N GLY A 23 -34.65 10.04 43.80
CA GLY A 23 -34.13 11.39 44.02
C GLY A 23 -35.11 12.37 44.66
N GLY A 24 -36.27 11.91 45.15
CA GLY A 24 -37.27 12.72 45.85
C GLY A 24 -38.16 13.59 44.94
N GLN A 25 -38.14 13.39 43.63
CA GLN A 25 -38.99 14.11 42.67
C GLN A 25 -40.32 13.38 42.45
N GLN A 26 -41.38 14.12 42.13
CA GLN A 26 -42.64 13.51 41.68
C GLN A 26 -42.64 13.41 40.15
N ALA A 27 -42.82 12.21 39.60
CA ALA A 27 -42.76 11.99 38.15
C ALA A 27 -44.01 11.28 37.62
N SER A 28 -44.63 11.86 36.59
CA SER A 28 -45.78 11.32 35.87
C SER A 28 -45.41 10.96 34.43
N ILE A 29 -46.01 9.91 33.86
CA ILE A 29 -45.82 9.53 32.46
C ILE A 29 -47.09 9.87 31.68
N LEU A 30 -46.94 10.54 30.54
CA LEU A 30 -47.99 10.70 29.54
C LEU A 30 -47.58 9.89 28.31
N PRO A 31 -48.16 8.71 28.05
CA PRO A 31 -47.76 7.89 26.91
C PRO A 31 -48.21 8.49 25.57
N GLU A 32 -49.44 9.01 25.50
CA GLU A 32 -50.03 9.58 24.28
C GLU A 32 -51.08 10.66 24.62
N GLY A 33 -51.54 11.40 23.62
CA GLY A 33 -52.63 12.36 23.73
C GLY A 33 -52.23 13.78 24.17
N VAL A 34 -53.21 14.55 24.63
CA VAL A 34 -53.04 15.97 24.95
C VAL A 34 -52.39 16.16 26.34
N PRO A 35 -51.46 17.12 26.51
CA PRO A 35 -50.81 17.34 27.80
C PRO A 35 -51.79 17.63 28.95
N PRO A 36 -51.57 17.05 30.16
CA PRO A 36 -52.50 17.19 31.28
C PRO A 36 -52.70 18.63 31.76
N LYS A 37 -53.86 18.91 32.38
CA LYS A 37 -54.16 20.21 32.99
C LYS A 37 -53.33 20.52 34.25
N ALA A 38 -52.82 19.50 34.94
CA ALA A 38 -51.97 19.68 36.13
C ALA A 38 -50.67 20.44 35.77
N ARG A 39 -50.21 21.32 36.66
CA ARG A 39 -48.97 22.09 36.47
C ARG A 39 -47.74 21.20 36.70
N TYR A 40 -46.70 21.37 35.88
CA TYR A 40 -45.40 20.72 36.04
C TYR A 40 -44.26 21.74 36.06
N ASP A 41 -43.19 21.43 36.80
CA ASP A 41 -41.99 22.27 36.84
C ASP A 41 -41.04 21.93 35.69
N ILE A 42 -40.96 20.64 35.33
CA ILE A 42 -40.07 20.13 34.28
C ILE A 42 -40.87 19.20 33.36
N ILE A 43 -40.60 19.29 32.06
CA ILE A 43 -41.18 18.44 31.04
C ILE A 43 -40.05 17.80 30.22
N PHE A 44 -39.95 16.48 30.24
CA PHE A 44 -39.15 15.73 29.26
C PHE A 44 -40.06 15.31 28.10
N GLN A 45 -39.75 15.76 26.89
CA GLN A 45 -40.30 15.17 25.68
C GLN A 45 -39.46 13.96 25.32
N LEU A 46 -40.05 12.76 25.34
CA LEU A 46 -39.38 11.48 25.08
C LEU A 46 -39.95 10.76 23.86
N ALA A 47 -40.70 11.46 23.00
CA ALA A 47 -41.36 10.91 21.82
C ALA A 47 -40.38 10.23 20.86
N ARG A 48 -40.79 9.07 20.37
CA ARG A 48 -40.11 8.29 19.33
C ARG A 48 -40.93 8.15 18.05
N ASP A 49 -42.24 8.35 18.15
CA ASP A 49 -43.14 8.41 17.01
C ASP A 49 -43.01 9.77 16.32
N PRO A 50 -42.82 9.82 14.99
CA PRO A 50 -42.63 11.09 14.26
C PRO A 50 -43.76 12.11 14.49
N ALA A 51 -45.02 11.67 14.57
CA ALA A 51 -46.14 12.60 14.76
C ALA A 51 -46.14 13.18 16.19
N GLN A 52 -45.85 12.36 17.20
CA GLN A 52 -45.68 12.83 18.58
C GLN A 52 -44.44 13.71 18.76
N THR A 53 -43.34 13.44 18.05
CA THR A 53 -42.14 14.27 18.07
C THR A 53 -42.40 15.65 17.50
N ALA A 54 -43.07 15.75 16.34
CA ALA A 54 -43.36 17.04 15.73
C ALA A 54 -44.51 17.78 16.44
N GLU A 55 -45.73 17.24 16.38
CA GLU A 55 -46.93 17.92 16.89
C GLU A 55 -46.99 17.90 18.43
N GLY A 56 -46.53 16.82 19.06
CA GLY A 56 -46.44 16.73 20.52
C GLY A 56 -45.46 17.76 21.09
N THR A 57 -44.31 18.02 20.44
CA THR A 57 -43.40 19.10 20.88
C THR A 57 -44.09 20.46 20.87
N ARG A 58 -44.87 20.77 19.82
CA ARG A 58 -45.65 22.01 19.74
C ARG A 58 -46.65 22.13 20.90
N LEU A 59 -47.36 21.05 21.22
CA LEU A 59 -48.31 21.02 22.35
C LEU A 59 -47.60 21.18 23.71
N LEU A 60 -46.43 20.56 23.88
CA LEU A 60 -45.64 20.64 25.10
C LEU A 60 -44.99 22.03 25.29
N LEU A 61 -44.55 22.69 24.22
CA LEU A 61 -44.06 24.07 24.28
C LEU A 61 -45.15 25.03 24.76
N ASN A 62 -46.38 24.88 24.25
CA ASN A 62 -47.53 25.65 24.74
C ASN A 62 -47.85 25.37 26.21
N LYS A 63 -47.70 24.11 26.65
CA LYS A 63 -47.85 23.76 28.06
C LYS A 63 -46.73 24.36 28.91
N ALA A 64 -45.48 24.24 28.49
CA ALA A 64 -44.32 24.78 29.19
C ALA A 64 -44.45 26.30 29.37
N ARG A 65 -44.93 27.02 28.34
CA ARG A 65 -45.22 28.46 28.43
C ARG A 65 -46.30 28.78 29.48
N ARG A 66 -47.37 27.99 29.55
CA ARG A 66 -48.48 28.19 30.52
C ARG A 66 -48.06 27.87 31.95
N ASP A 67 -47.32 26.78 32.13
CA ASP A 67 -46.93 26.27 33.44
C ASP A 67 -45.66 26.95 33.98
N GLN A 68 -44.96 27.71 33.11
CA GLN A 68 -43.59 28.19 33.30
C GLN A 68 -42.62 27.03 33.58
N SER A 69 -42.78 25.93 32.85
CA SER A 69 -41.93 24.74 32.98
C SER A 69 -40.65 24.90 32.18
N ARG A 70 -39.60 24.22 32.65
CA ARG A 70 -38.42 23.92 31.84
C ARG A 70 -38.66 22.69 30.95
N LEU A 71 -38.33 22.77 29.68
CA LEU A 71 -38.55 21.70 28.70
C LEU A 71 -37.23 21.06 28.23
N PHE A 72 -37.16 19.75 28.29
CA PHE A 72 -36.06 18.95 27.76
C PHE A 72 -36.54 18.18 26.54
N LEU A 73 -36.03 18.52 25.36
CA LEU A 73 -36.25 17.78 24.14
C LEU A 73 -35.19 16.68 24.01
N VAL A 74 -35.61 15.42 24.08
CA VAL A 74 -34.68 14.27 24.00
C VAL A 74 -34.67 13.67 22.60
N GLY A 75 -33.49 13.67 21.98
CA GLY A 75 -33.22 13.08 20.67
C GLY A 75 -32.75 11.64 20.77
N TRP A 76 -33.41 10.75 20.04
CA TRP A 76 -33.10 9.33 19.98
C TRP A 76 -32.29 9.01 18.72
N ARG A 77 -31.32 8.09 18.82
CA ARG A 77 -30.55 7.65 17.65
C ARG A 77 -31.17 6.40 17.01
N LEU A 78 -32.19 6.59 16.19
CA LEU A 78 -32.98 5.54 15.53
C LEU A 78 -32.64 5.40 14.03
N ASP A 79 -32.91 4.24 13.43
CA ASP A 79 -32.74 4.00 11.99
C ASP A 79 -33.98 4.44 11.16
N ASP A 80 -34.81 5.34 11.69
CA ASP A 80 -36.04 5.84 11.07
C ASP A 80 -35.85 7.27 10.52
N ARG A 81 -35.89 7.42 9.20
CA ARG A 81 -35.74 8.71 8.51
C ARG A 81 -36.89 9.68 8.81
N LEU A 82 -38.11 9.20 9.00
CA LEU A 82 -39.27 10.07 9.31
C LEU A 82 -39.11 10.67 10.71
N TYR A 83 -38.61 9.88 11.66
CA TYR A 83 -38.27 10.36 12.99
C TYR A 83 -37.18 11.44 12.94
N ALA A 84 -36.11 11.21 12.18
CA ALA A 84 -35.01 12.17 12.05
C ALA A 84 -35.49 13.55 11.56
N GLU A 85 -36.34 13.59 10.54
CA GLU A 85 -36.91 14.84 10.04
C GLU A 85 -37.88 15.48 11.02
N ALA A 86 -38.74 14.69 11.67
CA ALA A 86 -39.63 15.18 12.72
C ALA A 86 -38.86 15.78 13.91
N PHE A 87 -37.73 15.18 14.28
CA PHE A 87 -36.88 15.65 15.37
C PHE A 87 -36.13 16.93 15.01
N ARG A 88 -35.60 17.06 13.79
CA ARG A 88 -35.01 18.32 13.29
C ARG A 88 -36.01 19.47 13.34
N PHE A 89 -37.26 19.20 12.95
CA PHE A 89 -38.35 20.16 13.07
C PHE A 89 -38.64 20.52 14.53
N ALA A 90 -38.72 19.53 15.43
CA ALA A 90 -38.93 19.76 16.86
C ALA A 90 -37.81 20.59 17.51
N GLN A 91 -36.54 20.31 17.16
CA GLN A 91 -35.38 21.09 17.60
C GLN A 91 -35.50 22.55 17.16
N THR A 92 -35.85 22.78 15.89
CA THR A 92 -36.05 24.12 15.35
C THR A 92 -37.10 24.91 16.14
N LEU A 93 -38.23 24.27 16.49
CA LEU A 93 -39.28 24.89 17.32
C LEU A 93 -38.76 25.24 18.73
N VAL A 94 -38.02 24.32 19.34
CA VAL A 94 -37.44 24.51 20.69
C VAL A 94 -36.43 25.65 20.69
N GLU A 95 -35.54 25.70 19.70
CA GLU A 95 -34.56 26.76 19.52
C GLU A 95 -35.23 28.11 19.31
N GLU A 96 -36.28 28.18 18.49
CA GLU A 96 -37.00 29.44 18.25
C GLU A 96 -37.65 29.98 19.54
N VAL A 97 -38.34 29.13 20.29
CA VAL A 97 -39.04 29.51 21.53
C VAL A 97 -38.04 29.88 22.63
N SER A 98 -36.93 29.13 22.76
CA SER A 98 -35.87 29.46 23.70
C SER A 98 -35.16 30.77 23.34
N ARG A 99 -34.92 31.04 22.05
CA ARG A 99 -34.31 32.29 21.58
C ARG A 99 -35.19 33.50 21.88
N LYS A 100 -36.51 33.35 21.81
CA LYS A 100 -37.48 34.39 22.20
C LYS A 100 -37.64 34.54 23.72
N GLY A 101 -37.00 33.68 24.52
CA GLY A 101 -37.10 33.70 25.98
C GLY A 101 -38.48 33.29 26.51
N GLU A 102 -39.29 32.62 25.69
CA GLU A 102 -40.68 32.27 26.03
C GLU A 102 -40.77 31.02 26.90
N VAL A 103 -39.84 30.08 26.73
CA VAL A 103 -39.73 28.83 27.49
C VAL A 103 -38.26 28.54 27.72
N GLU A 104 -37.90 28.14 28.94
CA GLU A 104 -36.58 27.62 29.23
C GLU A 104 -36.49 26.20 28.64
N ALA A 105 -35.70 26.01 27.58
CA ALA A 105 -35.65 24.73 26.87
C ALA A 105 -34.23 24.28 26.54
N VAL A 106 -34.00 22.97 26.58
CA VAL A 106 -32.71 22.32 26.35
C VAL A 106 -32.89 21.11 25.46
N THR A 107 -31.99 20.90 24.51
CA THR A 107 -31.98 19.71 23.66
C THR A 107 -30.91 18.74 24.13
N LEU A 108 -31.27 17.46 24.32
CA LEU A 108 -30.37 16.39 24.77
C LEU A 108 -30.38 15.27 23.73
N ASN A 109 -29.31 15.10 22.97
CA ASN A 109 -29.19 14.06 21.95
C ASN A 109 -28.49 12.83 22.54
N LEU A 110 -29.16 11.69 22.53
CA LEU A 110 -28.65 10.44 23.07
C LEU A 110 -27.84 9.66 22.03
N GLY A 111 -26.81 8.95 22.49
CA GLY A 111 -26.25 7.82 21.77
C GLY A 111 -27.25 6.68 21.59
N ARG A 112 -26.84 5.67 20.83
CA ARG A 112 -27.61 4.45 20.60
C ARG A 112 -27.72 3.63 21.89
N LEU A 113 -28.92 3.43 22.41
CA LEU A 113 -29.11 2.85 23.73
C LEU A 113 -28.94 1.33 23.73
N PHE A 114 -28.21 0.82 24.71
CA PHE A 114 -28.10 -0.62 24.96
C PHE A 114 -28.03 -0.92 26.46
N GLY A 115 -28.33 -2.17 26.84
CA GLY A 115 -28.34 -2.61 28.23
C GLY A 115 -29.56 -3.49 28.54
N PRO A 116 -29.62 -4.11 29.75
CA PRO A 116 -30.73 -4.96 30.13
C PRO A 116 -32.08 -4.25 29.97
N GLY A 117 -32.93 -4.81 29.11
CA GLY A 117 -34.24 -4.27 28.77
C GLY A 117 -34.28 -3.20 27.67
N ALA A 118 -33.15 -2.84 27.04
CA ALA A 118 -33.19 -2.08 25.78
C ALA A 118 -33.86 -2.93 24.68
N SER A 119 -34.65 -2.30 23.80
CA SER A 119 -35.19 -3.05 22.65
C SER A 119 -34.09 -3.30 21.61
N THR A 120 -34.25 -4.33 20.79
CA THR A 120 -33.36 -4.60 19.66
C THR A 120 -33.30 -3.41 18.70
N SER A 121 -34.42 -2.71 18.49
CA SER A 121 -34.47 -1.49 17.68
C SER A 121 -33.69 -0.32 18.29
N ASP A 122 -33.62 -0.20 19.62
CA ASP A 122 -32.87 0.85 20.32
C ASP A 122 -31.37 0.66 20.20
N SER A 123 -30.95 -0.59 20.14
CA SER A 123 -29.55 -0.98 19.98
C SER A 123 -29.15 -1.18 18.51
N GLY A 124 -30.10 -1.11 17.57
CA GLY A 124 -29.92 -1.37 16.13
C GLY A 124 -29.02 -2.56 15.81
N ALA A 125 -27.93 -2.34 15.05
CA ALA A 125 -27.02 -3.42 14.63
C ALA A 125 -26.53 -4.28 15.81
N LEU A 126 -26.16 -3.67 16.93
CA LEU A 126 -25.79 -4.40 18.14
C LEU A 126 -26.94 -5.25 18.70
N GLY A 127 -28.18 -4.74 18.65
CA GLY A 127 -29.36 -5.48 19.08
C GLY A 127 -29.57 -6.76 18.26
N HIS A 128 -29.40 -6.67 16.93
CA HIS A 128 -29.44 -7.83 16.04
C HIS A 128 -28.36 -8.86 16.39
N LEU A 129 -27.11 -8.41 16.56
CA LEU A 129 -25.99 -9.27 16.91
C LEU A 129 -26.17 -9.96 18.27
N ILE A 130 -26.67 -9.26 19.29
CA ILE A 130 -26.95 -9.85 20.62
C ILE A 130 -28.06 -10.91 20.52
N ASN A 131 -29.07 -10.67 19.69
CA ASN A 131 -30.14 -11.62 19.47
C ASN A 131 -29.61 -12.88 18.76
N GLU A 132 -28.82 -12.73 17.70
CA GLU A 132 -28.19 -13.83 16.98
C GLU A 132 -27.22 -14.64 17.86
N PHE A 133 -26.40 -13.95 18.66
CA PHE A 133 -25.55 -14.56 19.67
C PHE A 133 -26.34 -15.46 20.64
N SER A 134 -27.55 -15.02 21.01
CA SER A 134 -28.42 -15.76 21.94
C SER A 134 -29.20 -16.90 21.26
N GLN A 135 -29.31 -16.92 19.93
CA GLN A 135 -30.16 -17.85 19.17
C GLN A 135 -29.38 -18.90 18.36
N GLY A 136 -28.09 -18.69 18.06
CA GLY A 136 -27.33 -19.61 17.24
C GLY A 136 -25.84 -19.30 17.12
N ASN A 137 -25.18 -20.00 16.20
CA ASN A 137 -23.74 -19.88 15.98
C ASN A 137 -23.37 -18.88 14.87
N VAL A 138 -24.26 -18.01 14.40
CA VAL A 138 -23.92 -17.07 13.32
C VAL A 138 -24.16 -15.65 13.81
N LEU A 139 -23.22 -14.75 13.56
CA LEU A 139 -23.32 -13.31 13.77
C LEU A 139 -23.27 -12.64 12.40
N THR A 140 -24.39 -12.09 11.98
CA THR A 140 -24.58 -11.51 10.66
C THR A 140 -24.22 -10.03 10.66
N LEU A 141 -23.27 -9.66 9.81
CA LEU A 141 -22.94 -8.28 9.50
C LEU A 141 -23.46 -7.94 8.11
N TYR A 142 -24.36 -6.96 8.02
CA TYR A 142 -24.81 -6.44 6.74
C TYR A 142 -23.79 -5.44 6.18
N GLY A 143 -23.38 -5.62 4.93
CA GLY A 143 -22.30 -4.83 4.32
C GLY A 143 -20.90 -5.25 4.77
N GLY A 144 -20.00 -4.29 4.97
CA GLY A 144 -18.62 -4.51 5.39
C GLY A 144 -18.38 -4.52 6.90
N GLY A 145 -19.42 -4.28 7.72
CA GLY A 145 -19.30 -4.14 9.18
C GLY A 145 -18.55 -2.88 9.64
N THR A 146 -18.32 -1.93 8.72
CA THR A 146 -17.64 -0.64 8.96
C THR A 146 -18.57 0.45 9.48
N ASP A 147 -19.89 0.23 9.45
CA ASP A 147 -20.88 1.10 10.07
C ASP A 147 -20.60 1.20 11.58
N SER A 148 -20.63 2.42 12.10
CA SER A 148 -20.32 2.69 13.51
C SER A 148 -21.40 3.52 14.19
N ASP A 149 -21.55 3.30 15.49
CA ASP A 149 -22.55 4.00 16.30
C ASP A 149 -22.03 4.27 17.72
N TYR A 150 -22.59 5.30 18.36
CA TYR A 150 -22.20 5.75 19.70
C TYR A 150 -23.05 5.03 20.75
N TYR A 151 -22.65 3.84 21.16
CA TYR A 151 -23.45 3.02 22.08
C TYR A 151 -23.40 3.53 23.53
N LEU A 152 -24.53 4.04 24.02
CA LEU A 152 -24.71 4.54 25.37
C LEU A 152 -25.42 3.51 26.25
N TYR A 153 -24.80 3.13 27.37
CA TYR A 153 -25.43 2.22 28.31
C TYR A 153 -26.63 2.88 28.99
N MET A 154 -27.74 2.15 29.12
CA MET A 154 -29.04 2.67 29.59
C MET A 154 -28.96 3.41 30.93
N ASP A 155 -28.18 2.91 31.89
CA ASP A 155 -28.08 3.52 33.21
C ASP A 155 -27.26 4.82 33.17
N ASP A 156 -26.25 4.90 32.30
CA ASP A 156 -25.48 6.13 32.05
C ASP A 156 -26.38 7.18 31.36
N ALA A 157 -27.28 6.77 30.46
CA ALA A 157 -28.26 7.67 29.84
C ALA A 157 -29.19 8.32 30.87
N ILE A 158 -29.69 7.53 31.82
CA ILE A 158 -30.56 8.02 32.90
C ILE A 158 -29.82 9.02 33.79
N GLU A 159 -28.57 8.72 34.14
CA GLU A 159 -27.74 9.64 34.90
C GLU A 159 -27.51 10.95 34.16
N GLY A 160 -27.22 10.90 32.86
CA GLY A 160 -27.06 12.09 32.02
C GLY A 160 -28.34 12.95 31.95
N LEU A 161 -29.51 12.32 31.80
CA LEU A 161 -30.80 13.02 31.81
C LEU A 161 -31.10 13.69 33.16
N ILE A 162 -30.74 13.06 34.27
CA ILE A 162 -30.90 13.65 35.61
C ILE A 162 -29.89 14.78 35.83
N LEU A 163 -28.63 14.59 35.43
CA LEU A 163 -27.57 15.59 35.55
C LEU A 163 -27.90 16.85 34.74
N ALA A 164 -28.57 16.71 33.60
CA ALA A 164 -29.01 17.83 32.78
C ALA A 164 -29.95 18.78 33.53
N LEU A 165 -30.68 18.32 34.55
CA LEU A 165 -31.55 19.17 35.36
C LEU A 165 -30.80 20.31 36.05
N THR A 166 -29.52 20.12 36.38
CA THR A 166 -28.69 21.11 37.09
C THR A 166 -27.54 21.64 36.24
N GLN A 167 -27.01 20.85 35.30
CA GLN A 167 -25.80 21.20 34.55
C GLN A 167 -26.04 21.83 33.17
N SER A 168 -27.26 21.74 32.65
CA SER A 168 -27.57 22.30 31.33
C SER A 168 -28.03 23.76 31.39
N LYS A 169 -27.88 24.51 30.30
CA LYS A 169 -28.36 25.89 30.14
C LYS A 169 -29.43 25.98 29.06
N SER A 170 -30.39 26.88 29.24
CA SER A 170 -31.44 27.14 28.23
C SER A 170 -30.85 27.54 26.89
N GLY A 171 -31.46 27.06 25.81
CA GLY A 171 -31.10 27.34 24.43
C GLY A 171 -29.90 26.54 23.93
N GLU A 172 -29.34 25.65 24.74
CA GLU A 172 -28.18 24.85 24.36
C GLU A 172 -28.57 23.41 24.01
N THR A 173 -27.82 22.85 23.06
CA THR A 173 -27.93 21.45 22.64
C THR A 173 -26.73 20.67 23.15
N TYR A 174 -27.00 19.60 23.90
CA TYR A 174 -25.99 18.72 24.47
C TYR A 174 -26.07 17.32 23.87
N THR A 175 -24.92 16.65 23.82
CA THR A 175 -24.80 15.24 23.46
C THR A 175 -24.49 14.39 24.69
N LEU A 176 -25.18 13.26 24.81
CA LEU A 176 -24.92 12.21 25.79
C LEU A 176 -24.44 10.98 25.04
N THR A 177 -23.14 10.95 24.72
CA THR A 177 -22.50 9.86 23.97
C THR A 177 -21.14 9.50 24.59
N PRO A 178 -20.67 8.26 24.38
CA PRO A 178 -19.25 7.98 24.50
C PRO A 178 -18.43 8.81 23.51
N SER A 179 -17.14 8.99 23.79
CA SER A 179 -16.23 9.75 22.91
C SER A 179 -15.76 8.97 21.68
N VAL A 180 -16.01 7.66 21.62
CA VAL A 180 -15.55 6.78 20.53
C VAL A 180 -16.74 5.94 20.06
N PRO A 181 -17.09 5.96 18.76
CA PRO A 181 -18.11 5.08 18.20
C PRO A 181 -17.57 3.64 18.06
N ILE A 182 -18.46 2.66 18.12
CA ILE A 182 -18.12 1.23 17.95
C ILE A 182 -18.67 0.74 16.61
N THR A 183 -17.83 0.08 15.82
CA THR A 183 -18.26 -0.53 14.57
C THR A 183 -19.08 -1.80 14.82
N SER A 184 -19.99 -2.13 13.90
CA SER A 184 -20.74 -3.40 13.95
C SER A 184 -19.80 -4.60 13.94
N GLU A 185 -18.68 -4.54 13.20
CA GLU A 185 -17.64 -5.57 13.26
C GLU A 185 -16.98 -5.69 14.65
N ALA A 186 -16.66 -4.56 15.31
CA ALA A 186 -16.07 -4.58 16.65
C ALA A 186 -17.05 -5.16 17.69
N ALA A 187 -18.34 -4.82 17.57
CA ALA A 187 -19.40 -5.43 18.38
C ALA A 187 -19.53 -6.94 18.13
N ALA A 188 -19.49 -7.39 16.87
CA ALA A 188 -19.56 -8.81 16.53
C ALA A 188 -18.32 -9.59 17.02
N LYS A 189 -17.11 -9.02 16.91
CA LYS A 189 -15.88 -9.64 17.45
C LYS A 189 -15.92 -9.75 18.97
N LEU A 190 -16.40 -8.72 19.66
CA LEU A 190 -16.58 -8.77 21.10
C LEU A 190 -17.55 -9.89 21.50
N LEU A 191 -18.67 -10.04 20.79
CA LEU A 191 -19.60 -11.14 21.03
C LEU A 191 -18.98 -12.51 20.70
N TYR A 192 -18.23 -12.63 19.59
CA TYR A 192 -17.48 -13.83 19.24
C TYR A 192 -16.52 -14.27 20.36
N ASP A 193 -15.75 -13.33 20.90
CA ASP A 193 -14.81 -13.56 22.00
C ASP A 193 -15.54 -13.98 23.28
N LEU A 194 -16.62 -13.27 23.65
CA LEU A 194 -17.46 -13.60 24.80
C LEU A 194 -18.16 -14.97 24.66
N GLY A 195 -18.41 -15.42 23.43
CA GLY A 195 -18.95 -16.74 23.11
C GLY A 195 -17.93 -17.88 23.14
N GLY A 196 -16.64 -17.57 23.35
CA GLY A 196 -15.53 -18.52 23.30
C GLY A 196 -15.21 -19.00 21.89
N GLY A 197 -15.46 -18.15 20.88
CA GLY A 197 -15.19 -18.45 19.47
C GLY A 197 -16.13 -19.46 18.81
N ARG A 198 -17.32 -19.69 19.40
CA ARG A 198 -18.30 -20.67 18.90
C ARG A 198 -19.25 -20.13 17.82
N HIS A 199 -19.26 -18.81 17.62
CA HIS A 199 -20.08 -18.16 16.61
C HIS A 199 -19.23 -17.91 15.36
N GLU A 200 -19.84 -17.92 14.18
CA GLU A 200 -19.26 -17.62 12.89
C GLU A 200 -19.71 -16.21 12.50
N ILE A 201 -18.80 -15.33 12.12
CA ILE A 201 -19.15 -13.99 11.66
C ILE A 201 -19.36 -14.06 10.15
N VAL A 202 -20.58 -13.81 9.68
CA VAL A 202 -20.97 -13.89 8.27
C VAL A 202 -21.30 -12.50 7.75
N PHE A 203 -20.67 -12.12 6.63
CA PHE A 203 -20.91 -10.83 5.98
C PHE A 203 -21.93 -11.00 4.85
N HIS A 204 -23.09 -10.35 4.98
CA HIS A 204 -24.11 -10.29 3.95
C HIS A 204 -23.92 -9.04 3.09
N ARG A 205 -23.35 -9.23 1.90
CA ARG A 205 -23.22 -8.19 0.87
C ARG A 205 -24.55 -8.01 0.13
N GLY A 206 -25.47 -7.25 0.71
CA GLY A 206 -26.73 -6.86 0.07
C GLY A 206 -27.24 -5.53 0.61
N LEU A 207 -27.50 -4.57 -0.30
CA LEU A 207 -28.20 -3.27 -0.15
C LEU A 207 -28.11 -2.53 1.21
N ALA A 208 -27.03 -2.72 1.97
CA ALA A 208 -26.74 -1.88 3.13
C ALA A 208 -26.10 -0.59 2.61
N THR A 209 -26.88 0.50 2.61
CA THR A 209 -26.35 1.83 2.33
C THR A 209 -25.21 2.12 3.29
N THR A 210 -24.00 2.24 2.76
CA THR A 210 -22.77 2.69 3.43
C THR A 210 -22.84 4.19 3.76
N ALA A 211 -23.93 4.62 4.38
CA ALA A 211 -24.01 5.97 4.91
C ALA A 211 -23.22 5.99 6.22
N GLU A 212 -22.11 6.73 6.26
CA GLU A 212 -21.51 7.14 7.53
C GLU A 212 -22.58 7.84 8.34
N LYS A 213 -22.92 7.29 9.52
CA LYS A 213 -23.90 7.92 10.40
C LYS A 213 -23.23 9.13 11.04
N GLU A 214 -23.73 10.33 10.73
CA GLU A 214 -23.29 11.63 11.27
C GLU A 214 -23.04 11.60 12.79
N GLU A 215 -22.08 12.40 13.26
CA GLU A 215 -21.84 12.61 14.69
C GLU A 215 -23.12 13.10 15.40
N VAL A 216 -23.25 12.73 16.68
CA VAL A 216 -24.40 13.14 17.48
C VAL A 216 -24.25 14.62 17.85
N ALA A 217 -25.05 15.48 17.22
CA ALA A 217 -24.98 16.92 17.39
C ALA A 217 -25.12 17.37 18.86
N GLY A 218 -24.39 18.43 19.22
CA GLY A 218 -24.42 19.04 20.55
C GLY A 218 -23.09 18.95 21.27
N LYS A 219 -22.89 19.82 22.26
CA LYS A 219 -21.67 19.81 23.08
C LYS A 219 -21.78 18.80 24.24
N PRO A 220 -20.67 18.26 24.76
CA PRO A 220 -20.73 17.36 25.92
C PRO A 220 -21.40 18.04 27.12
N LEU A 221 -22.29 17.33 27.82
CA LEU A 221 -22.88 17.81 29.06
C LEU A 221 -21.79 17.93 30.15
N PRO A 222 -21.67 19.07 30.86
CA PRO A 222 -20.70 19.23 31.94
C PRO A 222 -20.85 18.13 33.00
N GLU A 223 -19.73 17.65 33.51
CA GLU A 223 -19.64 16.58 34.52
C GLU A 223 -20.17 15.20 34.09
N PHE A 224 -20.79 15.08 32.92
CA PHE A 224 -21.24 13.80 32.41
C PHE A 224 -20.03 12.92 32.04
N ARG A 225 -20.04 11.67 32.53
CA ARG A 225 -19.00 10.68 32.28
C ARG A 225 -19.64 9.33 32.05
N ILE A 226 -19.11 8.58 31.08
CA ILE A 226 -19.47 7.18 30.87
C ILE A 226 -18.89 6.37 32.04
N LYS A 227 -19.76 5.69 32.78
CA LYS A 227 -19.36 4.85 33.92
C LYS A 227 -19.31 3.38 33.54
N THR A 228 -20.10 2.97 32.55
CA THR A 228 -20.20 1.58 32.13
C THR A 228 -19.45 1.39 30.82
N PRO A 229 -18.27 0.73 30.82
CA PRO A 229 -17.56 0.41 29.59
C PRO A 229 -18.43 -0.45 28.67
N PHE A 230 -18.24 -0.29 27.36
CA PHE A 230 -19.03 -1.00 26.34
C PHE A 230 -19.05 -2.52 26.57
N HIS A 231 -17.87 -3.13 26.81
CA HIS A 231 -17.72 -4.55 27.16
C HIS A 231 -18.60 -4.98 28.35
N ASP A 232 -18.57 -4.23 29.45
CA ASP A 232 -19.27 -4.60 30.68
C ASP A 232 -20.78 -4.49 30.51
N GLY A 233 -21.23 -3.50 29.74
CA GLY A 233 -22.63 -3.36 29.32
C GLY A 233 -23.11 -4.57 28.50
N ILE A 234 -22.30 -5.07 27.56
CA ILE A 234 -22.63 -6.28 26.78
C ILE A 234 -22.74 -7.49 27.69
N VAL A 235 -21.78 -7.69 28.60
CA VAL A 235 -21.80 -8.80 29.57
C VAL A 235 -23.06 -8.74 30.44
N ALA A 236 -23.47 -7.55 30.86
CA ALA A 236 -24.71 -7.36 31.62
C ALA A 236 -25.95 -7.78 30.81
N VAL A 237 -26.01 -7.41 29.52
CA VAL A 237 -27.10 -7.82 28.62
C VAL A 237 -27.14 -9.35 28.49
N LEU A 238 -26.00 -9.99 28.20
CA LEU A 238 -25.91 -11.44 28.00
C LEU A 238 -26.28 -12.25 29.24
N LYS A 239 -26.01 -11.73 30.45
CA LYS A 239 -26.44 -12.36 31.71
C LYS A 239 -27.95 -12.37 31.90
N THR A 240 -28.66 -11.46 31.23
CA THR A 240 -30.12 -11.32 31.30
C THR A 240 -30.85 -11.88 30.08
N ALA A 241 -30.11 -12.27 29.03
CA ALA A 241 -30.67 -12.87 27.83
C ALA A 241 -31.14 -14.32 28.09
N PRO A 242 -32.29 -14.75 27.55
CA PRO A 242 -32.78 -16.12 27.72
C PRO A 242 -31.83 -17.12 27.04
N ALA A 243 -31.54 -18.24 27.71
CA ALA A 243 -30.63 -19.27 27.19
C ALA A 243 -31.18 -19.95 25.92
N ALA A 244 -30.34 -20.10 24.89
CA ALA A 244 -30.68 -20.75 23.62
C ALA A 244 -31.22 -22.18 23.80
N PRO A 245 -32.25 -22.61 23.04
CA PRO A 245 -32.67 -24.01 23.00
C PRO A 245 -31.57 -24.90 22.43
N ARG A 246 -31.23 -26.01 23.10
CA ARG A 246 -30.27 -27.01 22.59
C ARG A 246 -30.90 -27.81 21.44
N GLY A 247 -30.62 -27.42 20.20
CA GLY A 247 -31.07 -28.12 18.99
C GLY A 247 -30.05 -29.09 18.42
N GLY A 248 -30.42 -30.37 18.36
CA GLY A 248 -30.23 -31.33 17.24
C GLY A 248 -28.84 -31.49 16.61
N GLY A 249 -28.23 -32.66 16.82
CA GLY A 249 -26.85 -32.94 16.48
C GLY A 249 -26.52 -33.06 14.99
N TRP A 250 -25.29 -32.65 14.68
CA TRP A 250 -24.53 -33.08 13.51
C TRP A 250 -23.19 -33.67 14.00
N GLN A 251 -22.91 -34.90 13.58
CA GLN A 251 -21.71 -35.65 13.95
C GLN A 251 -20.50 -35.15 13.15
N LEU A 252 -19.44 -34.75 13.86
CA LEU A 252 -18.12 -34.50 13.30
C LEU A 252 -17.51 -35.77 12.68
N PRO A 253 -16.82 -35.70 11.52
CA PRO A 253 -15.85 -36.71 11.14
C PRO A 253 -14.74 -36.72 12.20
N ARG A 254 -14.45 -37.91 12.75
CA ARG A 254 -13.40 -38.10 13.76
C ARG A 254 -12.01 -37.84 13.17
N LEU A 255 -11.57 -36.60 13.16
CA LEU A 255 -10.14 -36.29 13.21
C LEU A 255 -9.71 -36.40 14.67
N ARG A 256 -9.04 -37.51 15.00
CA ARG A 256 -8.32 -37.67 16.26
C ARG A 256 -7.17 -36.67 16.29
N ALA A 257 -7.40 -35.49 16.85
CA ALA A 257 -6.33 -34.83 17.60
C ALA A 257 -6.03 -35.69 18.84
N PRO A 258 -4.76 -35.89 19.22
CA PRO A 258 -4.43 -36.60 20.44
C PRO A 258 -5.05 -35.82 21.61
N PHE A 259 -5.98 -36.45 22.31
CA PHE A 259 -6.43 -35.98 23.61
C PHE A 259 -5.21 -35.99 24.54
N LEU A 260 -4.53 -34.85 24.70
CA LEU A 260 -4.05 -34.50 26.02
C LEU A 260 -5.31 -34.20 26.86
N LYS A 261 -5.88 -35.27 27.43
CA LYS A 261 -6.72 -35.13 28.61
C LYS A 261 -5.83 -34.44 29.64
N ILE A 262 -5.96 -33.13 29.82
CA ILE A 262 -5.48 -32.50 31.04
C ILE A 262 -6.44 -32.99 32.13
N PRO A 263 -6.04 -33.93 33.01
CA PRO A 263 -6.86 -34.24 34.16
C PRO A 263 -7.09 -32.91 34.90
N ARG A 264 -8.28 -32.70 35.48
CA ARG A 264 -8.41 -31.69 36.53
C ARG A 264 -7.49 -32.13 37.67
N ILE A 265 -6.23 -31.68 37.62
CA ILE A 265 -5.34 -31.77 38.75
C ILE A 265 -5.93 -30.80 39.76
N LYS A 266 -6.70 -31.33 40.70
CA LYS A 266 -6.81 -30.68 42.01
C LYS A 266 -5.40 -30.72 42.57
N ILE A 267 -4.60 -29.68 42.30
CA ILE A 267 -3.32 -29.49 42.94
C ILE A 267 -3.66 -29.16 44.39
N GLN A 268 -3.80 -30.19 45.23
CA GLN A 268 -3.39 -30.02 46.62
C GLN A 268 -1.91 -29.71 46.52
N LEU A 269 -1.55 -28.42 46.60
CA LEU A 269 -0.17 -28.02 46.77
C LEU A 269 0.30 -28.82 47.99
N PRO A 270 1.28 -29.74 47.85
CA PRO A 270 1.89 -30.32 49.03
C PRO A 270 2.36 -29.14 49.90
N HIS A 271 2.46 -29.31 51.22
CA HIS A 271 3.15 -28.31 52.04
C HIS A 271 4.57 -28.16 51.48
N LEU A 272 4.75 -27.25 50.51
CA LEU A 272 6.01 -26.96 49.89
C LEU A 272 6.83 -26.41 51.05
N SER A 273 7.84 -27.16 51.46
CA SER A 273 8.79 -26.65 52.42
C SER A 273 9.22 -25.27 51.94
N ARG A 274 9.37 -24.31 52.85
CA ARG A 274 9.68 -22.91 52.54
C ARG A 274 10.81 -22.78 51.50
N ARG A 275 11.75 -23.73 51.50
CA ARG A 275 12.86 -23.91 50.53
C ARG A 275 12.42 -24.11 49.08
N TRP A 276 11.44 -24.96 48.80
CA TRP A 276 10.97 -25.20 47.43
C TRP A 276 10.10 -24.04 46.91
N ALA A 277 9.32 -23.42 47.80
CA ALA A 277 8.57 -22.21 47.45
C ALA A 277 9.51 -21.04 47.11
N THR A 278 10.62 -20.89 47.86
CA THR A 278 11.66 -19.91 47.54
C THR A 278 12.41 -20.24 46.24
N VAL A 279 12.65 -21.52 45.94
CA VAL A 279 13.27 -21.93 44.67
C VAL A 279 12.34 -21.61 43.49
N LEU A 280 11.05 -21.95 43.57
CA LEU A 280 10.07 -21.64 42.53
C LEU A 280 9.83 -20.14 42.37
N ALA A 281 9.74 -19.39 43.47
CA ALA A 281 9.64 -17.94 43.41
C ALA A 281 10.91 -17.31 42.81
N GLY A 282 12.09 -17.81 43.17
CA GLY A 282 13.35 -17.40 42.56
C GLY A 282 13.41 -17.71 41.06
N LEU A 283 12.92 -18.89 40.65
CA LEU A 283 12.88 -19.30 39.25
C LEU A 283 11.89 -18.45 38.44
N LEU A 284 10.73 -18.09 39.03
CA LEU A 284 9.77 -17.17 38.43
C LEU A 284 10.34 -15.75 38.27
N ILE A 285 11.10 -15.26 39.26
CA ILE A 285 11.80 -13.96 39.20
C ILE A 285 12.84 -13.96 38.08
N VAL A 286 13.58 -15.06 37.92
CA VAL A 286 14.55 -15.21 36.82
C VAL A 286 13.86 -15.31 35.46
N LEU A 287 12.68 -15.93 35.38
CA LEU A 287 11.92 -16.08 34.12
C LEU A 287 11.05 -14.87 33.76
N LEU A 288 10.69 -14.01 34.72
CA LEU A 288 9.83 -12.85 34.51
C LEU A 288 10.30 -11.91 33.38
N PRO A 289 11.60 -11.56 33.28
CA PRO A 289 12.12 -10.79 32.14
C PRO A 289 11.91 -11.49 30.80
N PHE A 290 12.12 -12.81 30.73
CA PHE A 290 11.92 -13.59 29.50
C PHE A 290 10.45 -13.71 29.12
N ILE A 291 9.57 -13.88 30.09
CA ILE A 291 8.10 -13.90 29.88
C ILE A 291 7.64 -12.52 29.40
N TYR A 292 8.14 -11.44 29.99
CA TYR A 292 7.83 -10.08 29.59
C TYR A 292 8.29 -9.78 28.15
N LEU A 293 9.54 -10.13 27.82
CA LEU A 293 10.10 -9.99 26.47
C LEU A 293 9.32 -10.82 25.46
N GLY A 294 9.07 -12.10 25.77
CA GLY A 294 8.31 -13.01 24.91
C GLY A 294 6.87 -12.55 24.66
N SER A 295 6.21 -11.97 25.67
CA SER A 295 4.85 -11.44 25.54
C SER A 295 4.80 -10.20 24.64
N ASN A 296 5.75 -9.27 24.78
CA ASN A 296 5.83 -8.10 23.90
C ASN A 296 6.20 -8.52 22.46
N ALA A 297 7.07 -9.52 22.28
CA ALA A 297 7.42 -10.04 20.96
C ALA A 297 6.21 -10.71 20.28
N ALA A 298 5.47 -11.54 21.03
CA ALA A 298 4.24 -12.16 20.54
C ALA A 298 3.18 -11.10 20.17
N TRP A 299 3.01 -10.08 21.00
CA TRP A 299 2.05 -9.02 20.70
C TRP A 299 2.46 -8.19 19.48
N GLY A 300 3.73 -7.81 19.38
CA GLY A 300 4.26 -7.07 18.24
C GLY A 300 4.09 -7.85 16.92
N THR A 301 4.45 -9.13 16.91
CA THR A 301 4.28 -10.00 15.73
C THR A 301 2.81 -10.18 15.32
N ILE A 302 1.88 -10.33 16.28
CA ILE A 302 0.44 -10.36 16.00
C ILE A 302 -0.01 -9.06 15.32
N GLN A 303 0.46 -7.91 15.79
CA GLN A 303 0.10 -6.62 15.19
C GLN A 303 0.70 -6.43 13.80
N LEU A 304 1.91 -6.93 13.53
CA LEU A 304 2.47 -6.96 12.17
C LEU A 304 1.65 -7.85 11.23
N GLY A 305 1.21 -9.02 11.71
CA GLY A 305 0.30 -9.89 10.95
C GLY A 305 -1.02 -9.19 10.63
N ARG A 306 -1.59 -8.46 11.61
CA ARG A 306 -2.79 -7.64 11.40
C ARG A 306 -2.54 -6.50 10.41
N ALA A 307 -1.41 -5.81 10.52
CA ALA A 307 -1.04 -4.73 9.60
C ALA A 307 -0.98 -5.24 8.16
N LYS A 308 -0.36 -6.39 7.93
CA LYS A 308 -0.33 -7.05 6.61
C LYS A 308 -1.73 -7.28 6.05
N THR A 309 -2.62 -7.90 6.84
CA THR A 309 -4.01 -8.15 6.38
C THR A 309 -4.80 -6.87 6.12
N LEU A 310 -4.55 -5.80 6.87
CA LEU A 310 -5.18 -4.49 6.65
C LEU A 310 -4.64 -3.81 5.38
N LEU A 311 -3.34 -3.91 5.12
CA LEU A 311 -2.72 -3.42 3.87
C LEU A 311 -3.30 -4.14 2.65
N GLU A 312 -3.44 -5.47 2.71
CA GLU A 312 -4.05 -6.28 1.64
C GLU A 312 -5.51 -5.89 1.33
N ARG A 313 -6.18 -5.19 2.25
CA ARG A 313 -7.54 -4.67 2.08
C ARG A 313 -7.60 -3.19 1.67
N GLY A 314 -6.45 -2.54 1.52
CA GLY A 314 -6.36 -1.10 1.24
C GLY A 314 -6.60 -0.21 2.47
N GLU A 315 -6.64 -0.75 3.69
CA GLU A 315 -6.88 0.01 4.93
C GLU A 315 -5.56 0.57 5.52
N ILE A 316 -4.85 1.40 4.74
CA ILE A 316 -3.46 1.81 5.04
C ILE A 316 -3.32 2.54 6.38
N GLY A 317 -4.22 3.48 6.70
CA GLY A 317 -4.16 4.19 7.99
C GLY A 317 -4.35 3.28 9.21
N ARG A 318 -5.21 2.25 9.10
CA ARG A 318 -5.39 1.25 10.16
C ARG A 318 -4.20 0.29 10.24
N ALA A 319 -3.60 -0.05 9.10
CA ALA A 319 -2.36 -0.80 9.08
C ALA A 319 -1.23 -0.04 9.77
N ALA A 320 -1.07 1.25 9.49
CA ALA A 320 -0.09 2.12 10.13
C ALA A 320 -0.29 2.19 11.65
N ALA A 321 -1.54 2.27 12.11
CA ALA A 321 -1.86 2.19 13.54
C ALA A 321 -1.45 0.84 14.15
N ALA A 322 -1.66 -0.29 13.45
CA ALA A 322 -1.20 -1.60 13.91
C ALA A 322 0.33 -1.70 13.93
N VAL A 323 1.03 -1.16 12.91
CA VAL A 323 2.50 -1.06 12.88
C VAL A 323 3.00 -0.21 14.06
N ASN A 324 2.35 0.91 14.38
CA ASN A 324 2.72 1.74 15.54
C ASN A 324 2.58 0.97 16.88
N ILE A 325 1.55 0.14 17.02
CA ILE A 325 1.41 -0.73 18.21
C ILE A 325 2.53 -1.78 18.23
N ALA A 326 2.87 -2.34 17.07
CA ALA A 326 4.02 -3.25 16.96
C ALA A 326 5.32 -2.54 17.36
N ALA A 327 5.59 -1.34 16.82
CA ALA A 327 6.75 -0.52 17.14
C ALA A 327 6.89 -0.30 18.65
N LYS A 328 5.82 0.13 19.34
CA LYS A 328 5.82 0.30 20.82
C LYS A 328 6.09 -1.00 21.59
N SER A 329 5.71 -2.14 21.02
CA SER A 329 5.97 -3.46 21.62
C SER A 329 7.44 -3.84 21.47
N PHE A 330 8.01 -3.61 20.29
CA PHE A 330 9.43 -3.82 20.03
C PHE A 330 10.33 -2.79 20.71
N GLU A 331 9.86 -1.56 20.94
CA GLU A 331 10.58 -0.53 21.69
C GLU A 331 10.90 -1.00 23.11
N ARG A 332 9.91 -1.60 23.80
CA ARG A 332 10.10 -2.20 25.12
C ARG A 332 11.11 -3.33 25.12
N ILE A 333 11.23 -4.05 24.00
CA ILE A 333 12.27 -5.07 23.80
C ILE A 333 13.62 -4.38 23.57
N GLY A 334 13.69 -3.37 22.71
CA GLY A 334 14.90 -2.59 22.39
C GLY A 334 15.53 -1.91 23.61
N GLN A 335 14.70 -1.43 24.55
CA GLN A 335 15.17 -0.85 25.82
C GLN A 335 15.92 -1.86 26.70
N ILE A 336 15.60 -3.15 26.60
CA ILE A 336 16.21 -4.24 27.36
C ILE A 336 17.33 -4.91 26.54
N ILE A 337 17.09 -5.08 25.25
CA ILE A 337 17.97 -5.71 24.26
C ILE A 337 18.32 -4.64 23.22
N ARG A 338 19.34 -3.84 23.50
CA ARG A 338 19.81 -2.76 22.61
C ARG A 338 19.97 -3.20 21.14
N PRO A 339 20.49 -4.40 20.82
CA PRO A 339 20.56 -4.90 19.45
C PRO A 339 19.22 -4.99 18.68
N ALA A 340 18.08 -4.95 19.36
CA ALA A 340 16.74 -4.94 18.75
C ALA A 340 16.18 -3.52 18.50
N GLN A 341 16.91 -2.46 18.90
CA GLN A 341 16.51 -1.07 18.69
C GLN A 341 16.35 -0.71 17.20
N PRO A 342 17.22 -1.15 16.26
CA PRO A 342 17.03 -0.86 14.85
C PRO A 342 15.65 -1.27 14.31
N LEU A 343 15.17 -2.46 14.69
CA LEU A 343 13.84 -2.94 14.28
C LEU A 343 12.72 -2.01 14.76
N THR A 344 12.87 -1.41 15.94
CA THR A 344 11.89 -0.46 16.48
C THR A 344 11.83 0.79 15.63
N GLU A 345 13.00 1.34 15.27
CA GLU A 345 13.09 2.54 14.43
C GLU A 345 12.53 2.30 13.02
N ALA A 346 12.81 1.13 12.43
CA ALA A 346 12.23 0.75 11.15
C ALA A 346 10.70 0.68 11.19
N LEU A 347 10.13 0.09 12.24
CA LEU A 347 8.67 0.05 12.42
C LEU A 347 8.09 1.45 12.70
N GLY A 348 8.83 2.30 13.42
CA GLY A 348 8.46 3.70 13.62
C GLY A 348 8.39 4.48 12.31
N ALA A 349 9.41 4.35 11.46
CA ALA A 349 9.47 4.95 10.14
C ALA A 349 8.28 4.55 9.25
N VAL A 350 7.96 3.25 9.20
CA VAL A 350 6.80 2.74 8.45
C VAL A 350 5.48 3.29 9.01
N ALA A 351 5.35 3.38 10.34
CA ALA A 351 4.14 3.92 10.97
C ALA A 351 3.96 5.43 10.69
N GLU A 352 5.04 6.21 10.63
CA GLU A 352 5.00 7.65 10.33
C GLU A 352 4.54 7.90 8.88
N ILE A 353 5.15 7.22 7.90
CA ILE A 353 4.74 7.33 6.49
C ILE A 353 3.29 6.82 6.32
N GLY A 354 2.97 5.68 6.91
CA GLY A 354 1.62 5.11 6.85
C GLY A 354 0.56 6.00 7.50
N GLY A 355 0.94 6.83 8.49
CA GLY A 355 0.07 7.85 9.08
C GLY A 355 -0.33 8.96 8.11
N GLN A 356 0.46 9.18 7.06
CA GLN A 356 0.22 10.16 6.00
C GLN A 356 -0.31 9.53 4.70
N ALA A 357 -0.71 8.25 4.75
CA ALA A 357 -1.15 7.52 3.57
C ALA A 357 -2.40 8.12 2.91
N GLU A 358 -3.29 8.76 3.68
CA GLU A 358 -4.51 9.34 3.12
C GLU A 358 -4.19 10.46 2.11
N THR A 359 -3.08 11.18 2.30
CA THR A 359 -2.59 12.18 1.35
C THR A 359 -2.25 11.53 0.01
N LEU A 360 -1.52 10.42 0.01
CA LEU A 360 -1.17 9.70 -1.22
C LEU A 360 -2.40 9.04 -1.86
N THR A 361 -3.29 8.43 -1.07
CA THR A 361 -4.48 7.79 -1.62
C THR A 361 -5.44 8.79 -2.21
N THR A 362 -5.65 9.96 -1.57
CA THR A 362 -6.50 11.02 -2.10
C THR A 362 -5.92 11.60 -3.39
N ALA A 363 -4.60 11.78 -3.47
CA ALA A 363 -3.93 12.24 -4.69
C ALA A 363 -4.18 11.27 -5.86
N LEU A 364 -4.05 9.96 -5.61
CA LEU A 364 -4.36 8.92 -6.60
C LEU A 364 -5.83 8.91 -6.99
N GLU A 365 -6.73 9.05 -6.01
CA GLU A 365 -8.18 9.14 -6.24
C GLU A 365 -8.55 10.34 -7.08
N ASN A 366 -7.91 11.49 -6.89
CA ASN A 366 -8.15 12.67 -7.70
C ASN A 366 -7.79 12.43 -9.17
N LEU A 367 -6.67 11.76 -9.46
CA LEU A 367 -6.29 11.37 -10.83
C LEU A 367 -7.31 10.40 -11.45
N VAL A 368 -7.84 9.47 -10.64
CA VAL A 368 -8.88 8.50 -11.04
C VAL A 368 -10.21 9.21 -11.32
N GLN A 369 -10.67 10.04 -10.38
CA GLN A 369 -11.94 10.78 -10.44
C GLN A 369 -11.95 11.77 -11.59
N SER A 370 -10.87 12.52 -11.80
CA SER A 370 -10.81 13.49 -12.90
C SER A 370 -10.96 12.81 -14.26
N ARG A 371 -10.39 11.61 -14.43
CA ARG A 371 -10.55 10.80 -15.66
C ARG A 371 -11.98 10.30 -15.86
N GLN A 372 -12.72 10.11 -14.79
CA GLN A 372 -14.14 9.73 -14.81
C GLN A 372 -15.08 10.94 -14.97
N GLY A 373 -14.53 12.16 -15.03
CA GLY A 373 -15.29 13.40 -15.07
C GLY A 373 -15.95 13.75 -13.73
N GLU A 374 -15.47 13.15 -12.64
CA GLU A 374 -15.93 13.39 -11.27
C GLU A 374 -15.17 14.55 -10.62
N ALA A 375 -15.79 15.16 -9.61
CA ALA A 375 -15.16 16.24 -8.86
C ALA A 375 -14.04 15.69 -7.97
N VAL A 376 -12.84 16.28 -8.10
CA VAL A 376 -11.68 15.95 -7.25
C VAL A 376 -11.79 16.60 -5.87
N VAL A 377 -11.17 15.99 -4.87
CA VAL A 377 -11.05 16.54 -3.52
C VAL A 377 -9.76 17.36 -3.43
N PRO A 378 -9.81 18.70 -3.27
CA PRO A 378 -8.60 19.51 -3.22
C PRO A 378 -7.74 19.13 -2.02
N GLN A 379 -6.46 18.88 -2.26
CA GLN A 379 -5.47 18.67 -1.22
C GLN A 379 -4.70 19.95 -0.97
N SER A 380 -4.37 20.20 0.30
CA SER A 380 -3.61 21.38 0.67
C SER A 380 -2.11 21.13 0.51
N GLU A 381 -1.35 22.19 0.27
CA GLU A 381 0.12 22.10 0.34
C GLU A 381 0.59 21.62 1.72
N ASP A 382 -0.19 21.83 2.77
CA ASP A 382 0.14 21.36 4.13
C ASP A 382 0.12 19.84 4.22
N ASP A 383 -0.84 19.17 3.57
CA ASP A 383 -0.94 17.70 3.55
C ASP A 383 0.32 17.08 2.94
N PHE A 384 0.82 17.64 1.84
CA PHE A 384 2.06 17.20 1.20
C PHE A 384 3.30 17.59 2.00
N ARG A 385 3.30 18.73 2.70
CA ARG A 385 4.39 19.08 3.64
C ARG A 385 4.49 18.07 4.79
N GLN A 386 3.36 17.64 5.34
CA GLN A 386 3.34 16.61 6.39
C GLN A 386 3.81 15.25 5.88
N LEU A 387 3.42 14.88 4.65
CA LEU A 387 3.93 13.67 3.98
C LEU A 387 5.45 13.73 3.78
N ALA A 388 5.97 14.83 3.23
CA ALA A 388 7.41 15.02 3.05
C ALA A 388 8.18 15.00 4.39
N ALA A 389 7.62 15.61 5.44
CA ALA A 389 8.19 15.55 6.78
C ALA A 389 8.22 14.13 7.35
N ALA A 390 7.18 13.32 7.09
CA ALA A 390 7.15 11.90 7.49
C ALA A 390 8.22 11.09 6.77
N PHE A 391 8.41 11.28 5.46
CA PHE A 391 9.50 10.64 4.72
C PHE A 391 10.89 11.08 5.19
N SER A 392 11.09 12.38 5.46
CA SER A 392 12.35 12.89 6.01
C SER A 392 12.67 12.28 7.38
N SER A 393 11.68 12.22 8.28
CA SER A 393 11.83 11.60 9.60
C SER A 393 12.12 10.10 9.48
N ALA A 394 11.41 9.40 8.60
CA ALA A 394 11.63 7.99 8.32
C ALA A 394 13.04 7.70 7.78
N ARG A 395 13.56 8.53 6.88
CA ARG A 395 14.95 8.46 6.38
C ARG A 395 15.95 8.60 7.52
N ASP A 396 15.80 9.60 8.38
CA ASP A 396 16.73 9.85 9.47
C ASP A 396 16.72 8.68 10.48
N ARG A 397 15.53 8.16 10.84
CA ARG A 397 15.37 6.98 11.70
C ARG A 397 16.02 5.73 11.10
N LEU A 398 15.72 5.43 9.83
CA LEU A 398 16.26 4.25 9.15
C LEU A 398 17.79 4.34 8.99
N SER A 399 18.32 5.53 8.70
CA SER A 399 19.77 5.76 8.58
C SER A 399 20.48 5.52 9.90
N LEU A 400 19.94 6.05 11.00
CA LEU A 400 20.48 5.82 12.34
C LEU A 400 20.41 4.34 12.73
N ALA A 401 19.27 3.70 12.49
CA ALA A 401 19.05 2.29 12.76
C ALA A 401 19.99 1.38 11.95
N TRP A 402 20.21 1.71 10.68
CA TRP A 402 21.18 1.03 9.83
C TRP A 402 22.60 1.14 10.38
N LEU A 403 23.04 2.34 10.77
CA LEU A 403 24.36 2.55 11.37
C LEU A 403 24.53 1.77 12.69
N GLU A 404 23.48 1.69 13.52
CA GLU A 404 23.49 0.89 14.74
C GLU A 404 23.57 -0.62 14.45
N LEU A 405 22.83 -1.08 13.44
CA LEU A 405 22.86 -2.48 13.00
C LEU A 405 24.26 -2.89 12.52
N GLN A 406 24.93 -2.01 11.76
CA GLN A 406 26.26 -2.24 11.19
C GLN A 406 27.37 -2.24 12.25
N LYS A 407 27.25 -1.43 13.33
CA LYS A 407 28.24 -1.36 14.43
C LYS A 407 28.29 -2.59 15.34
N ASN A 408 27.31 -3.48 15.26
CA ASN A 408 27.22 -4.62 16.18
C ASN A 408 27.91 -5.86 15.60
N ASP A 409 29.18 -6.07 15.97
CA ASP A 409 30.00 -7.18 15.47
C ASP A 409 29.82 -8.50 16.24
N SER A 410 28.86 -8.56 17.16
CA SER A 410 28.62 -9.77 17.96
C SER A 410 28.14 -10.94 17.10
N GLN A 411 28.88 -12.06 17.15
CA GLN A 411 28.54 -13.31 16.47
C GLN A 411 27.14 -13.84 16.83
N PHE A 412 26.63 -13.51 18.02
CA PHE A 412 25.29 -13.89 18.47
C PHE A 412 24.16 -13.22 17.68
N TRP A 413 24.37 -12.00 17.18
CA TRP A 413 23.36 -11.20 16.46
C TRP A 413 23.49 -11.27 14.94
N GLN A 414 24.53 -11.92 14.43
CA GLN A 414 24.75 -12.07 12.99
C GLN A 414 23.52 -12.61 12.23
N PRO A 415 22.80 -13.66 12.71
CA PRO A 415 21.62 -14.13 12.00
C PRO A 415 20.50 -13.09 11.90
N LEU A 416 20.33 -12.26 12.93
CA LEU A 416 19.34 -11.19 12.93
C LEU A 416 19.76 -10.06 11.97
N ARG A 417 21.05 -9.69 11.99
CA ARG A 417 21.62 -8.71 11.06
C ARG A 417 21.39 -9.15 9.62
N THR A 418 21.83 -10.34 9.24
CA THR A 418 21.66 -10.89 7.89
C THR A 418 20.19 -10.93 7.45
N ALA A 419 19.25 -11.17 8.38
CA ALA A 419 17.82 -11.18 8.07
C ALA A 419 17.22 -9.77 7.90
N LEU A 420 17.73 -8.77 8.63
CA LEU A 420 17.23 -7.40 8.57
C LEU A 420 17.90 -6.55 7.51
N GLU A 421 19.14 -6.89 7.14
CA GLU A 421 19.98 -6.11 6.23
C GLU A 421 19.26 -5.75 4.92
N PRO A 422 18.66 -6.70 4.19
CA PRO A 422 17.94 -6.40 2.94
C PRO A 422 16.72 -5.50 3.15
N LEU A 423 16.01 -5.65 4.28
CA LEU A 423 14.82 -4.85 4.59
C LEU A 423 15.18 -3.39 4.87
N PHE A 424 16.34 -3.15 5.50
CA PHE A 424 16.83 -1.79 5.72
C PHE A 424 17.34 -1.15 4.44
N GLU A 425 18.06 -1.89 3.60
CA GLU A 425 18.51 -1.38 2.29
C GLU A 425 17.31 -0.98 1.42
N GLU A 426 16.30 -1.85 1.32
CA GLU A 426 15.07 -1.56 0.59
C GLU A 426 14.32 -0.38 1.21
N GLY A 427 14.14 -0.38 2.54
CA GLY A 427 13.47 0.70 3.27
C GLY A 427 14.16 2.06 3.10
N LEU A 428 15.50 2.09 3.16
CA LEU A 428 16.30 3.29 2.94
C LEU A 428 16.12 3.83 1.53
N LYS A 429 16.20 2.96 0.52
CA LYS A 429 15.99 3.34 -0.88
C LYS A 429 14.58 3.94 -1.10
N ILE A 430 13.55 3.35 -0.48
CA ILE A 430 12.17 3.87 -0.54
C ILE A 430 12.08 5.29 0.03
N VAL A 431 12.69 5.55 1.18
CA VAL A 431 12.57 6.87 1.84
C VAL A 431 13.49 7.92 1.25
N GLU A 432 14.67 7.53 0.74
CA GLU A 432 15.59 8.40 0.01
C GLU A 432 14.98 8.89 -1.30
N PHE A 433 14.28 8.01 -2.02
CA PHE A 433 13.52 8.39 -3.22
C PHE A 433 12.21 9.12 -2.87
N GLY A 434 11.48 8.61 -1.88
CA GLY A 434 10.14 9.08 -1.52
C GLY A 434 10.11 10.48 -0.92
N GLU A 435 11.15 10.90 -0.20
CA GLU A 435 11.23 12.24 0.42
C GLU A 435 11.20 13.39 -0.59
N PRO A 436 12.13 13.49 -1.56
CA PRO A 436 12.12 14.55 -2.57
C PRO A 436 10.90 14.45 -3.49
N LEU A 437 10.41 13.24 -3.76
CA LEU A 437 9.17 13.02 -4.51
C LEU A 437 7.98 13.60 -3.75
N ALA A 438 7.77 13.23 -2.49
CA ALA A 438 6.66 13.71 -1.65
C ALA A 438 6.66 15.24 -1.53
N ARG A 439 7.84 15.84 -1.39
CA ARG A 439 8.01 17.30 -1.36
C ARG A 439 7.58 17.97 -2.67
N SER A 440 7.87 17.33 -3.80
CA SER A 440 7.59 17.87 -5.14
C SER A 440 6.22 17.49 -5.70
N LEU A 441 5.48 16.58 -5.04
CA LEU A 441 4.14 16.16 -5.48
C LEU A 441 3.15 17.31 -5.74
N PRO A 442 3.05 18.36 -4.91
CA PRO A 442 2.16 19.49 -5.20
C PRO A 442 2.44 20.12 -6.56
N GLU A 443 3.72 20.32 -6.86
CA GLU A 443 4.16 20.85 -8.13
C GLU A 443 3.84 19.85 -9.24
N MET A 444 4.27 18.60 -9.10
CA MET A 444 4.16 17.57 -10.13
C MET A 444 2.72 17.22 -10.50
N LEU A 445 1.79 17.29 -9.54
CA LEU A 445 0.37 17.05 -9.74
C LEU A 445 -0.38 18.30 -10.25
N GLY A 446 0.32 19.40 -10.48
CA GLY A 446 -0.25 20.60 -11.09
C GLY A 446 -1.00 21.53 -10.14
N TYR A 447 -0.83 21.41 -8.81
CA TYR A 447 -1.42 22.37 -7.86
C TYR A 447 -0.79 23.77 -7.94
N GLN A 448 0.42 23.86 -8.49
CA GLN A 448 1.16 25.12 -8.72
C GLN A 448 1.18 25.52 -10.20
N GLY A 449 0.12 25.14 -10.93
CA GLY A 449 -0.06 25.37 -12.36
C GLY A 449 0.15 24.10 -13.18
N GLU A 450 -0.32 24.12 -14.42
CA GLU A 450 -0.31 22.99 -15.34
C GLU A 450 1.07 22.32 -15.46
N ARG A 451 1.08 20.99 -15.50
CA ARG A 451 2.28 20.16 -15.70
C ARG A 451 2.02 19.10 -16.74
N SER A 452 2.97 18.92 -17.65
CA SER A 452 2.88 17.98 -18.76
C SER A 452 4.00 16.95 -18.70
N TYR A 453 3.65 15.68 -18.91
CA TYR A 453 4.59 14.56 -18.88
C TYR A 453 4.44 13.69 -20.11
N LEU A 454 5.55 13.14 -20.61
CA LEU A 454 5.52 12.10 -21.64
C LEU A 454 5.60 10.71 -21.02
N LEU A 455 4.71 9.81 -21.44
CA LEU A 455 4.73 8.40 -21.11
C LEU A 455 5.12 7.59 -22.36
N LEU A 456 6.33 7.05 -22.38
CA LEU A 456 6.87 6.27 -23.48
C LEU A 456 6.51 4.79 -23.31
N PHE A 457 5.82 4.22 -24.29
CA PHE A 457 5.51 2.79 -24.31
C PHE A 457 6.65 2.03 -25.01
N GLN A 458 7.54 1.43 -24.21
CA GLN A 458 8.71 0.71 -24.69
C GLN A 458 8.34 -0.73 -25.08
N ASN A 459 8.39 -1.03 -26.37
CA ASN A 459 8.12 -2.38 -26.84
C ASN A 459 9.31 -3.32 -26.57
N SER A 460 9.30 -4.01 -25.41
CA SER A 460 10.33 -4.99 -25.04
C SER A 460 10.38 -6.21 -25.97
N ALA A 461 9.30 -6.51 -26.71
CA ALA A 461 9.31 -7.55 -27.74
C ALA A 461 10.20 -7.18 -28.95
N GLU A 462 10.43 -5.88 -29.16
CA GLU A 462 11.43 -5.32 -30.08
C GLU A 462 12.52 -4.64 -29.26
N LEU A 463 13.29 -5.45 -28.52
CA LEU A 463 14.27 -4.99 -27.58
C LEU A 463 15.31 -4.08 -28.23
N GLN A 464 15.48 -2.91 -27.63
CA GLN A 464 16.54 -1.96 -27.98
C GLN A 464 17.32 -1.60 -26.72
N PRO A 465 18.55 -1.07 -26.85
CA PRO A 465 19.41 -0.75 -25.71
C PRO A 465 18.74 0.09 -24.61
N GLY A 466 17.86 1.03 -24.99
CA GLY A 466 17.15 1.88 -24.04
C GLY A 466 15.92 1.27 -23.35
N GLY A 467 15.59 0.01 -23.64
CA GLY A 467 14.45 -0.73 -23.04
C GLY A 467 13.49 -1.36 -24.04
N GLY A 468 13.43 -0.82 -25.25
CA GLY A 468 12.52 -1.29 -26.28
C GLY A 468 12.24 -0.21 -27.32
N ARG A 469 11.66 -0.60 -28.45
CA ARG A 469 11.27 0.38 -29.48
C ARG A 469 10.10 1.24 -28.99
N VAL A 470 10.24 2.56 -29.08
CA VAL A 470 9.16 3.52 -28.76
C VAL A 470 8.51 3.96 -30.06
N GLY A 471 7.39 3.32 -30.43
CA GLY A 471 6.62 3.71 -31.63
C GLY A 471 5.45 4.67 -31.33
N THR A 472 4.93 4.63 -30.11
CA THR A 472 3.80 5.45 -29.66
C THR A 472 4.05 5.85 -28.21
N PHE A 473 3.58 7.03 -27.85
CA PHE A 473 3.70 7.57 -26.51
C PHE A 473 2.48 8.45 -26.20
N ALA A 474 2.26 8.73 -24.92
CA ALA A 474 1.22 9.64 -24.47
C ALA A 474 1.83 10.90 -23.86
N GLN A 475 1.11 12.01 -23.97
CA GLN A 475 1.28 13.21 -23.17
C GLN A 475 0.16 13.26 -22.15
N ILE A 476 0.51 13.53 -20.89
CA ILE A 476 -0.42 13.65 -19.78
C ILE A 476 -0.29 15.07 -19.22
N ASP A 477 -1.35 15.85 -19.33
CA ASP A 477 -1.44 17.19 -18.76
C ASP A 477 -2.20 17.11 -17.44
N LEU A 478 -1.55 17.55 -16.37
CA LEU A 478 -2.02 17.55 -14.99
C LEU A 478 -2.27 18.98 -14.52
N ASN A 479 -3.40 19.18 -13.87
CA ASN A 479 -3.79 20.47 -13.33
C ASN A 479 -4.63 20.28 -12.07
N ALA A 480 -4.29 21.01 -11.00
CA ALA A 480 -4.98 20.97 -9.71
C ALA A 480 -5.21 19.55 -9.15
N GLY A 481 -4.27 18.62 -9.37
CA GLY A 481 -4.35 17.24 -8.89
C GLY A 481 -5.13 16.27 -9.79
N GLY A 482 -5.66 16.74 -10.92
CA GLY A 482 -6.37 15.92 -11.90
C GLY A 482 -5.64 15.84 -13.24
N ILE A 483 -5.95 14.80 -14.02
CA ILE A 483 -5.61 14.72 -15.45
C ILE A 483 -6.59 15.60 -16.23
N GLU A 484 -6.09 16.69 -16.78
CA GLU A 484 -6.82 17.63 -17.65
C GLU A 484 -6.91 17.08 -19.07
N GLU A 485 -5.78 16.61 -19.62
CA GLU A 485 -5.74 16.07 -20.97
C GLU A 485 -4.81 14.86 -21.10
N LEU A 486 -5.18 13.95 -22.00
CA LEU A 486 -4.39 12.78 -22.38
C LEU A 486 -4.36 12.69 -23.91
N ARG A 487 -3.20 12.97 -24.50
CA ARG A 487 -2.99 12.95 -25.96
C ARG A 487 -2.03 11.83 -26.36
N PHE A 488 -2.33 11.12 -27.44
CA PHE A 488 -1.45 10.07 -27.97
C PHE A 488 -0.75 10.53 -29.25
N PHE A 489 0.53 10.19 -29.34
CA PHE A 489 1.41 10.58 -30.42
C PHE A 489 2.16 9.38 -31.00
N ASN A 490 2.48 9.44 -32.30
CA ASN A 490 3.32 8.44 -32.95
C ASN A 490 4.71 9.02 -33.27
N GLU A 491 5.74 8.17 -33.29
CA GLU A 491 7.07 8.59 -33.73
C GLU A 491 7.07 9.21 -35.15
N SER A 492 6.15 8.76 -36.03
CA SER A 492 6.03 9.27 -37.39
C SER A 492 5.66 10.74 -37.46
N ASP A 493 4.91 11.23 -36.46
CA ASP A 493 4.48 12.63 -36.39
C ASP A 493 5.70 13.58 -36.24
N PHE A 494 6.81 13.04 -35.72
CA PHE A 494 8.08 13.75 -35.48
C PHE A 494 9.20 13.31 -36.43
N ALA A 495 8.91 12.56 -37.50
CA ALA A 495 9.94 11.95 -38.37
C ALA A 495 10.89 12.95 -39.05
N HIS A 496 10.45 14.21 -39.20
CA HIS A 496 11.19 15.31 -39.81
C HIS A 496 12.00 16.15 -38.80
N ILE A 497 11.89 15.83 -37.51
CA ILE A 497 12.50 16.58 -36.40
C ILE A 497 13.66 15.76 -35.83
N SER A 498 14.72 16.45 -35.43
CA SER A 498 15.89 15.83 -34.81
C SER A 498 16.39 16.67 -33.64
N SER A 499 16.87 15.99 -32.60
CA SER A 499 17.72 16.56 -31.56
C SER A 499 19.20 16.39 -31.93
N PRO A 500 20.14 16.98 -31.16
CA PRO A 500 21.56 16.70 -31.33
C PRO A 500 21.95 15.22 -31.20
N LEU A 501 21.11 14.40 -30.53
CA LEU A 501 21.33 12.96 -30.36
C LEU A 501 20.67 12.12 -31.47
N GLY A 502 19.93 12.73 -32.39
CA GLY A 502 19.38 12.08 -33.57
C GLY A 502 17.88 12.29 -33.76
N ARG A 503 17.29 11.46 -34.63
CA ARG A 503 15.83 11.42 -34.88
C ARG A 503 15.15 10.47 -33.91
N PHE A 504 13.84 10.65 -33.73
CA PHE A 504 13.02 9.89 -32.78
C PHE A 504 13.27 8.37 -32.82
N ASN A 505 13.18 7.76 -34.00
CA ASN A 505 13.38 6.31 -34.21
C ASN A 505 14.81 5.79 -33.95
N GLY A 506 15.77 6.70 -33.78
CA GLY A 506 17.15 6.41 -33.39
C GLY A 506 17.38 6.52 -31.88
N ILE A 507 16.50 7.21 -31.16
CA ILE A 507 16.71 7.54 -29.74
C ILE A 507 16.64 6.31 -28.83
N SER A 508 15.68 5.41 -29.07
CA SER A 508 15.56 4.16 -28.30
C SER A 508 16.76 3.20 -28.48
N LYS A 509 17.65 3.47 -29.44
CA LYS A 509 18.91 2.74 -29.66
C LYS A 509 20.05 3.24 -28.77
N LEU A 510 19.86 4.34 -28.05
CA LEU A 510 20.82 4.82 -27.06
C LEU A 510 20.74 3.93 -25.81
N PRO A 511 21.88 3.45 -25.29
CA PRO A 511 21.91 2.59 -24.11
C PRO A 511 21.69 3.33 -22.77
N ASP A 512 21.72 4.67 -22.79
CA ASP A 512 21.44 5.53 -21.65
C ASP A 512 20.04 6.13 -21.82
N PHE A 513 19.09 5.69 -21.00
CA PHE A 513 17.70 6.13 -21.11
C PHE A 513 17.54 7.63 -20.85
N ALA A 514 18.28 8.19 -19.89
CA ALA A 514 18.18 9.61 -19.56
C ALA A 514 18.56 10.51 -20.73
N ASP A 515 19.58 10.14 -21.50
CA ASP A 515 19.91 10.84 -22.74
C ASP A 515 18.78 10.73 -23.78
N GLY A 516 18.17 9.55 -23.88
CA GLY A 516 17.05 9.31 -24.77
C GLY A 516 15.79 10.09 -24.39
N ALA A 517 15.42 10.09 -23.12
CA ALA A 517 14.33 10.87 -22.56
C ALA A 517 14.50 12.36 -22.84
N ARG A 518 15.70 12.92 -22.58
CA ARG A 518 16.02 14.32 -22.88
C ARG A 518 15.90 14.63 -24.37
N ALA A 519 16.37 13.72 -25.24
CA ALA A 519 16.28 13.89 -26.68
C ALA A 519 14.83 13.84 -27.19
N ILE A 520 14.00 12.95 -26.65
CA ILE A 520 12.57 12.85 -26.98
C ILE A 520 11.83 14.11 -26.51
N ALA A 521 12.10 14.61 -25.31
CA ALA A 521 11.53 15.87 -24.82
C ALA A 521 11.92 17.07 -25.71
N ASP A 522 13.17 17.15 -26.18
CA ASP A 522 13.62 18.19 -27.12
C ASP A 522 12.94 18.07 -28.49
N ILE A 523 12.81 16.85 -29.03
CA ILE A 523 12.08 16.60 -30.29
C ILE A 523 10.61 16.99 -30.14
N PHE A 524 9.98 16.62 -29.03
CA PHE A 524 8.59 16.95 -28.75
C PHE A 524 8.39 18.46 -28.72
N TYR A 525 9.19 19.19 -27.91
CA TYR A 525 9.16 20.65 -27.83
C TYR A 525 9.36 21.33 -29.19
N ARG A 526 10.28 20.83 -30.02
CA ARG A 526 10.50 21.36 -31.37
C ARG A 526 9.32 21.12 -32.31
N GLY A 527 8.55 20.06 -32.10
CA GLY A 527 7.41 19.70 -32.94
C GLY A 527 6.10 20.36 -32.53
N THR A 528 5.86 20.53 -31.23
CA THR A 528 4.59 21.04 -30.69
C THR A 528 4.71 22.46 -30.13
N GLY A 529 5.91 22.88 -29.73
CA GLY A 529 6.12 24.10 -28.94
C GLY A 529 5.85 23.92 -27.43
N GLU A 530 5.44 22.72 -27.00
CA GLU A 530 5.05 22.42 -25.63
C GLU A 530 6.23 21.85 -24.84
N LYS A 531 6.43 22.35 -23.61
CA LYS A 531 7.46 21.84 -22.71
C LYS A 531 6.85 20.83 -21.75
N VAL A 532 7.61 19.77 -21.48
CA VAL A 532 7.23 18.71 -20.53
C VAL A 532 8.19 18.72 -19.35
N GLN A 533 7.68 18.44 -18.16
CA GLN A 533 8.44 18.39 -16.91
C GLN A 533 9.05 17.01 -16.63
N GLY A 534 8.68 16.00 -17.42
CA GLY A 534 9.30 14.70 -17.31
C GLY A 534 8.92 13.75 -18.41
N VAL A 535 9.66 12.64 -18.45
CA VAL A 535 9.48 11.53 -19.36
C VAL A 535 9.57 10.25 -18.52
N VAL A 536 8.51 9.44 -18.58
CA VAL A 536 8.42 8.14 -17.91
C VAL A 536 8.43 7.06 -19.00
N GLY A 537 9.40 6.16 -18.95
CA GLY A 537 9.41 4.96 -19.78
C GLY A 537 8.70 3.83 -19.07
N VAL A 538 7.78 3.16 -19.74
CA VAL A 538 7.13 1.93 -19.24
C VAL A 538 7.22 0.83 -20.28
N ASP A 539 7.63 -0.35 -19.86
CA ASP A 539 7.83 -1.47 -20.74
C ASP A 539 6.59 -2.39 -20.84
N LEU A 540 6.62 -3.37 -21.75
CA LEU A 540 5.47 -4.27 -21.95
C LEU A 540 5.26 -5.27 -20.80
N HIS A 541 6.30 -5.58 -20.02
CA HIS A 541 6.19 -6.49 -18.89
C HIS A 541 5.47 -5.83 -17.72
N PHE A 542 5.71 -4.54 -17.50
CA PHE A 542 4.92 -3.74 -16.57
C PHE A 542 3.44 -3.72 -16.98
N ALA A 543 3.14 -3.43 -18.25
CA ALA A 543 1.76 -3.42 -18.74
C ALA A 543 1.07 -4.79 -18.58
N GLN A 544 1.76 -5.89 -18.91
CA GLN A 544 1.25 -7.25 -18.73
C GLN A 544 0.94 -7.55 -17.25
N SER A 545 1.88 -7.23 -16.35
CA SER A 545 1.74 -7.47 -14.91
C SER A 545 0.62 -6.64 -14.30
N LEU A 546 0.47 -5.39 -14.76
CA LEU A 546 -0.62 -4.51 -14.37
C LEU A 546 -1.99 -5.11 -14.76
N LEU A 547 -2.11 -5.73 -15.94
CA LEU A 547 -3.34 -6.44 -16.34
C LEU A 547 -3.62 -7.67 -15.46
N GLY A 548 -2.59 -8.32 -14.92
CA GLY A 548 -2.75 -9.40 -13.94
C GLY A 548 -3.42 -8.93 -12.65
N ILE A 549 -3.20 -7.67 -12.26
CA ILE A 549 -3.79 -7.05 -11.06
C ILE A 549 -5.15 -6.43 -11.37
N THR A 550 -5.25 -5.69 -12.47
CA THR A 550 -6.43 -4.89 -12.82
C THR A 550 -7.53 -5.73 -13.48
N GLY A 551 -7.17 -6.85 -14.08
CA GLY A 551 -8.06 -7.72 -14.86
C GLY A 551 -8.20 -7.28 -16.32
N PRO A 552 -8.85 -8.09 -17.16
CA PRO A 552 -8.91 -7.89 -18.60
C PRO A 552 -9.76 -6.68 -19.00
N PHE A 553 -9.56 -6.19 -20.23
CA PHE A 553 -10.42 -5.20 -20.89
C PHE A 553 -10.70 -5.57 -22.34
N THR A 554 -11.71 -4.97 -22.95
CA THR A 554 -12.10 -5.24 -24.34
C THR A 554 -11.87 -4.03 -25.23
N LEU A 555 -11.31 -4.25 -26.41
CA LEU A 555 -11.17 -3.24 -27.45
C LEU A 555 -12.41 -3.27 -28.35
N THR A 556 -13.38 -2.38 -28.11
CA THR A 556 -14.65 -2.33 -28.85
C THR A 556 -14.45 -2.10 -30.36
N ASP A 557 -13.49 -1.25 -30.71
CA ASP A 557 -13.13 -0.90 -32.09
C ASP A 557 -12.46 -2.06 -32.86
N PHE A 558 -12.06 -3.12 -32.14
CA PHE A 558 -11.35 -4.28 -32.68
C PHE A 558 -12.14 -5.56 -32.42
N ALA A 559 -13.39 -5.59 -32.91
CA ALA A 559 -14.28 -6.75 -32.83
C ALA A 559 -14.51 -7.27 -31.39
N ASN A 560 -14.50 -6.38 -30.39
CA ASN A 560 -14.59 -6.72 -28.97
C ASN A 560 -13.50 -7.70 -28.50
N GLN A 561 -12.31 -7.60 -29.08
CA GLN A 561 -11.17 -8.41 -28.69
C GLN A 561 -10.80 -8.16 -27.22
N GLU A 562 -10.77 -9.22 -26.43
CA GLU A 562 -10.36 -9.17 -25.04
C GLU A 562 -8.83 -9.15 -24.93
N ILE A 563 -8.32 -8.23 -24.12
CA ILE A 563 -6.91 -8.07 -23.76
C ILE A 563 -6.76 -8.43 -22.28
N ASN A 564 -5.88 -9.38 -22.00
CA ASN A 564 -5.58 -9.88 -20.66
C ASN A 564 -4.08 -10.16 -20.50
N SER A 565 -3.62 -10.45 -19.29
CA SER A 565 -2.19 -10.68 -19.02
C SER A 565 -1.60 -11.88 -19.79
N GLU A 566 -2.40 -12.88 -20.16
CA GLU A 566 -1.93 -14.09 -20.84
C GLU A 566 -1.79 -13.86 -22.36
N ASN A 567 -2.74 -13.14 -22.96
CA ASN A 567 -2.80 -12.92 -24.40
C ASN A 567 -2.19 -11.58 -24.86
N PHE A 568 -1.78 -10.70 -23.93
CA PHE A 568 -1.34 -9.34 -24.21
C PHE A 568 -0.29 -9.27 -25.32
N PHE A 569 0.78 -10.07 -25.21
CA PHE A 569 1.86 -10.10 -26.19
C PHE A 569 1.40 -10.68 -27.53
N GLU A 570 0.63 -11.77 -27.52
CA GLU A 570 0.14 -12.42 -28.74
C GLU A 570 -0.78 -11.48 -29.53
N VAL A 571 -1.78 -10.92 -28.87
CA VAL A 571 -2.77 -10.01 -29.46
C VAL A 571 -2.10 -8.73 -29.95
N THR A 572 -1.28 -8.09 -29.11
CA THR A 572 -0.60 -6.86 -29.50
C THR A 572 0.27 -7.09 -30.71
N THR A 573 0.95 -8.24 -30.75
CA THR A 573 1.78 -8.55 -31.89
C THR A 573 0.91 -8.79 -33.13
N ARG A 574 -0.10 -9.66 -33.05
CA ARG A 574 -1.01 -9.99 -34.16
C ARG A 574 -1.68 -8.75 -34.77
N GLU A 575 -2.33 -7.91 -33.97
CA GLU A 575 -3.17 -6.81 -34.48
C GLU A 575 -2.36 -5.65 -35.09
N VAL A 576 -1.13 -5.48 -34.63
CA VAL A 576 -0.20 -4.48 -35.16
C VAL A 576 0.29 -4.87 -36.56
N GLU A 577 0.12 -6.12 -36.98
CA GLU A 577 0.92 -6.72 -38.05
C GLU A 577 0.12 -7.60 -39.05
N THR A 578 -1.08 -8.08 -38.70
CA THR A 578 -2.00 -8.73 -39.65
C THR A 578 -2.93 -7.72 -40.34
N ASP A 579 -3.13 -7.90 -41.66
CA ASP A 579 -3.90 -7.03 -42.57
C ASP A 579 -3.28 -5.65 -42.89
N PHE A 580 -1.95 -5.58 -43.02
CA PHE A 580 -1.28 -4.34 -43.45
C PHE A 580 -1.45 -4.09 -44.96
N PHE A 581 -2.34 -3.16 -45.32
CA PHE A 581 -2.31 -2.48 -46.62
C PHE A 581 -1.67 -1.10 -46.46
N PRO A 582 -0.73 -0.68 -47.34
CA PRO A 582 -0.14 0.65 -47.30
C PRO A 582 -1.23 1.74 -47.32
N GLY A 583 -1.23 2.62 -46.31
CA GLY A 583 -2.21 3.72 -46.17
C GLY A 583 -3.32 3.51 -45.14
N THR A 584 -3.30 2.43 -44.34
CA THR A 584 -4.29 2.20 -43.27
C THR A 584 -3.77 2.61 -41.88
N ASP A 585 -4.60 3.35 -41.13
CA ASP A 585 -4.30 3.78 -39.74
C ASP A 585 -4.60 2.69 -38.69
N LYS A 586 -4.86 1.43 -39.10
CA LYS A 586 -5.29 0.34 -38.20
C LYS A 586 -4.30 0.12 -37.05
N LYS A 587 -3.00 0.03 -37.36
CA LYS A 587 -1.93 -0.12 -36.37
C LYS A 587 -1.89 1.04 -35.36
N LYS A 588 -2.02 2.27 -35.85
CA LYS A 588 -2.04 3.48 -35.03
C LYS A 588 -3.24 3.45 -34.08
N ARG A 589 -4.44 3.19 -34.62
CA ARG A 589 -5.68 3.08 -33.83
C ARG A 589 -5.63 1.95 -32.80
N PHE A 590 -5.02 0.82 -33.12
CA PHE A 590 -4.91 -0.32 -32.22
C PHE A 590 -4.02 0.00 -31.02
N ILE A 591 -2.79 0.49 -31.25
CA ILE A 591 -1.86 0.83 -30.16
C ILE A 591 -2.42 1.96 -29.30
N GLN A 592 -3.07 2.95 -29.92
CA GLN A 592 -3.75 4.01 -29.18
C GLN A 592 -4.85 3.42 -28.29
N ALA A 593 -5.76 2.60 -28.83
CA ALA A 593 -6.83 1.99 -28.06
C ALA A 593 -6.30 1.05 -26.96
N LEU A 594 -5.19 0.35 -27.21
CA LEU A 594 -4.49 -0.48 -26.23
C LEU A 594 -3.93 0.37 -25.09
N GLY A 595 -3.22 1.46 -25.41
CA GLY A 595 -2.67 2.39 -24.43
C GLY A 595 -3.76 3.08 -23.60
N GLU A 596 -4.83 3.54 -24.24
CA GLU A 596 -6.02 4.08 -23.58
C GLU A 596 -6.66 3.05 -22.65
N GLY A 597 -6.82 1.80 -23.10
CA GLY A 597 -7.39 0.72 -22.30
C GLY A 597 -6.54 0.39 -21.06
N ILE A 598 -5.21 0.33 -21.20
CA ILE A 598 -4.29 0.12 -20.07
C ILE A 598 -4.35 1.29 -19.09
N LEU A 599 -4.31 2.54 -19.58
CA LEU A 599 -4.39 3.72 -18.71
C LEU A 599 -5.74 3.81 -18.02
N ASN A 600 -6.84 3.50 -18.71
CA ASN A 600 -8.17 3.46 -18.09
C ASN A 600 -8.27 2.34 -17.03
N LYS A 601 -7.57 1.22 -17.20
CA LYS A 601 -7.46 0.19 -16.16
C LYS A 601 -6.64 0.67 -14.96
N LEU A 602 -5.52 1.35 -15.19
CA LEU A 602 -4.69 1.94 -14.14
C LEU A 602 -5.46 2.98 -13.32
N PHE A 603 -6.12 3.92 -13.99
CA PHE A 603 -6.95 4.96 -13.38
C PHE A 603 -8.36 4.47 -13.01
N GLY A 604 -8.63 3.16 -13.09
CA GLY A 604 -9.91 2.56 -12.70
C GLY A 604 -9.79 1.58 -11.54
N ILE A 605 -8.62 1.48 -10.90
CA ILE A 605 -8.39 0.55 -9.79
C ILE A 605 -9.05 1.03 -8.49
N GLY A 606 -9.64 0.11 -7.74
CA GLY A 606 -10.14 0.37 -6.39
C GLY A 606 -9.02 0.42 -5.34
N ARG A 607 -9.31 0.98 -4.16
CA ARG A 607 -8.37 1.05 -3.01
C ARG A 607 -7.78 -0.31 -2.62
N ASP A 608 -8.51 -1.40 -2.85
CA ASP A 608 -8.07 -2.77 -2.59
C ASP A 608 -6.87 -3.20 -3.46
N LYS A 609 -6.62 -2.52 -4.58
CA LYS A 609 -5.52 -2.82 -5.51
C LYS A 609 -4.35 -1.85 -5.39
N TYR A 610 -4.48 -0.75 -4.64
CA TYR A 610 -3.42 0.27 -4.54
C TYR A 610 -2.09 -0.32 -4.07
N LEU A 611 -2.10 -1.20 -3.06
CA LEU A 611 -0.87 -1.85 -2.59
C LEU A 611 -0.24 -2.75 -3.65
N ALA A 612 -1.05 -3.53 -4.37
CA ALA A 612 -0.56 -4.44 -5.39
C ALA A 612 0.07 -3.65 -6.55
N VAL A 613 -0.57 -2.55 -6.97
CA VAL A 613 -0.05 -1.68 -8.05
C VAL A 613 1.16 -0.87 -7.60
N SER A 614 1.18 -0.34 -6.36
CA SER A 614 2.35 0.39 -5.86
C SER A 614 3.57 -0.52 -5.70
N ARG A 615 3.35 -1.76 -5.25
CA ARG A 615 4.38 -2.79 -5.21
C ARG A 615 4.90 -3.13 -6.60
N LEU A 616 4.00 -3.35 -7.57
CA LEU A 616 4.40 -3.58 -8.96
C LEU A 616 5.21 -2.40 -9.51
N ALA A 617 4.80 -1.17 -9.25
CA ALA A 617 5.52 0.02 -9.69
C ALA A 617 6.92 0.11 -9.05
N TRP A 618 7.04 -0.19 -7.75
CA TRP A 618 8.33 -0.26 -7.06
C TRP A 618 9.23 -1.34 -7.66
N GLU A 619 8.74 -2.58 -7.77
CA GLU A 619 9.47 -3.70 -8.37
C GLU A 619 9.90 -3.37 -9.81
N SER A 620 9.05 -2.66 -10.58
CA SER A 620 9.36 -2.25 -11.95
C SER A 620 10.37 -1.11 -12.04
N LEU A 621 10.46 -0.24 -11.02
CA LEU A 621 11.54 0.74 -10.93
C LEU A 621 12.88 0.05 -10.65
N GLU A 622 12.89 -0.96 -9.77
CA GLU A 622 14.10 -1.72 -9.44
C GLU A 622 14.59 -2.60 -10.59
N ASP A 623 13.68 -3.25 -11.30
CA ASP A 623 14.00 -4.11 -12.44
C ASP A 623 14.14 -3.35 -13.78
N LYS A 624 13.95 -2.03 -13.78
CA LYS A 624 14.01 -1.15 -14.96
C LYS A 624 12.89 -1.39 -15.99
N GLY A 625 11.74 -1.92 -15.59
CA GLY A 625 10.49 -1.88 -16.34
C GLY A 625 9.81 -0.49 -16.33
N ILE A 626 10.14 0.35 -15.35
CA ILE A 626 9.82 1.78 -15.29
C ILE A 626 11.13 2.57 -15.21
N LEU A 627 11.25 3.61 -16.04
CA LEU A 627 12.41 4.50 -16.05
C LEU A 627 11.97 5.97 -15.98
N LEU A 628 12.71 6.78 -15.22
CA LEU A 628 12.30 8.13 -14.84
C LEU A 628 13.30 9.20 -15.31
N TYR A 629 12.76 10.24 -15.94
CA TYR A 629 13.49 11.48 -16.22
C TYR A 629 12.59 12.66 -15.84
N PHE A 630 13.08 13.56 -14.99
CA PHE A 630 12.35 14.75 -14.55
C PHE A 630 13.23 15.99 -14.71
N ASP A 631 12.61 17.14 -14.93
CA ASP A 631 13.29 18.43 -14.94
C ASP A 631 13.52 19.00 -13.55
N ASN A 632 12.67 18.63 -12.57
CA ASN A 632 12.85 18.93 -11.16
C ASN A 632 14.17 18.28 -10.66
N PRO A 633 15.16 19.09 -10.23
CA PRO A 633 16.49 18.61 -9.94
C PRO A 633 16.54 17.71 -8.71
N ASP A 634 15.70 17.95 -7.70
CA ASP A 634 15.68 17.17 -6.45
C ASP A 634 15.13 15.76 -6.71
N VAL A 635 13.99 15.67 -7.41
CA VAL A 635 13.38 14.37 -7.77
C VAL A 635 14.28 13.60 -8.74
N TYR A 636 14.86 14.29 -9.72
CA TYR A 636 15.72 13.63 -10.68
C TYR A 636 17.04 13.15 -10.05
N LEU A 637 17.64 13.89 -9.11
CA LEU A 637 18.79 13.42 -8.35
C LEU A 637 18.47 12.15 -7.57
N ALA A 638 17.31 12.09 -6.92
CA ALA A 638 16.87 10.89 -6.21
C ALA A 638 16.66 9.69 -7.16
N ALA A 639 16.12 9.93 -8.35
CA ALA A 639 15.99 8.91 -9.40
C ALA A 639 17.36 8.44 -9.92
N LEU A 640 18.37 9.32 -9.96
CA LEU A 640 19.75 8.98 -10.34
C LEU A 640 20.41 8.09 -9.27
N GLU A 641 20.32 8.48 -8.00
CA GLU A 641 20.90 7.75 -6.87
C GLU A 641 20.23 6.38 -6.68
N SER A 642 18.92 6.31 -6.90
CA SER A 642 18.15 5.06 -6.84
C SER A 642 18.27 4.20 -8.11
N ASN A 643 19.02 4.66 -9.12
CA ASN A 643 19.19 4.02 -10.43
C ASN A 643 17.91 3.84 -11.26
N PHE A 644 16.88 4.64 -10.99
CA PHE A 644 15.60 4.64 -11.73
C PHE A 644 15.67 5.43 -13.03
N ALA A 645 16.74 6.18 -13.28
CA ALA A 645 16.92 6.96 -14.51
C ALA A 645 17.50 6.16 -15.69
N GLY A 646 17.85 4.87 -15.50
CA GLY A 646 18.37 4.01 -16.58
C GLY A 646 19.67 4.53 -17.21
N ARG A 647 20.54 5.14 -16.41
CA ARG A 647 21.83 5.66 -16.87
C ARG A 647 22.91 4.60 -16.91
N ILE A 648 23.89 4.82 -17.79
CA ILE A 648 25.16 4.11 -17.68
C ILE A 648 25.90 4.68 -16.46
N ARG A 649 26.18 3.81 -15.48
CA ARG A 649 26.75 4.20 -14.20
C ARG A 649 28.27 4.38 -14.30
N GLU A 650 28.76 5.32 -13.52
CA GLU A 650 30.20 5.49 -13.30
C GLU A 650 30.67 4.52 -12.21
N THR A 651 31.88 3.99 -12.38
CA THR A 651 32.54 3.12 -11.41
C THR A 651 34.04 3.26 -11.59
N GLY A 652 34.78 3.18 -10.48
CA GLY A 652 36.24 3.14 -10.47
C GLY A 652 36.83 1.73 -10.61
N GLY A 653 35.99 0.70 -10.53
CA GLY A 653 36.38 -0.71 -10.65
C GLY A 653 36.02 -1.32 -12.01
N ASP A 654 35.85 -2.64 -12.02
CA ASP A 654 35.34 -3.37 -13.18
C ASP A 654 33.86 -3.03 -13.44
N PHE A 655 33.48 -3.12 -14.70
CA PHE A 655 32.19 -2.72 -15.23
C PHE A 655 31.78 -3.67 -16.35
N LEU A 656 30.56 -4.18 -16.28
CA LEU A 656 30.01 -5.04 -17.32
C LEU A 656 28.59 -4.61 -17.66
N TYR A 657 28.37 -4.17 -18.89
CA TYR A 657 27.03 -3.88 -19.40
C TYR A 657 26.85 -4.43 -20.82
N PRO A 658 26.47 -5.73 -20.96
CA PRO A 658 26.05 -6.29 -22.23
C PRO A 658 24.61 -5.87 -22.52
N TYR A 659 24.37 -5.41 -23.73
CA TYR A 659 23.02 -5.07 -24.18
C TYR A 659 22.79 -5.50 -25.62
N ASP A 660 21.55 -5.87 -25.88
CA ASP A 660 21.07 -6.34 -27.16
C ASP A 660 20.26 -5.29 -27.88
N HIS A 661 20.33 -5.35 -29.20
CA HIS A 661 19.47 -4.60 -30.09
C HIS A 661 18.91 -5.60 -31.08
N ASN A 662 17.66 -6.01 -30.85
CA ASN A 662 16.94 -6.85 -31.77
C ASN A 662 16.60 -6.03 -33.03
N ALA A 663 17.29 -6.34 -34.12
CA ALA A 663 17.10 -5.77 -35.44
C ALA A 663 16.26 -6.68 -36.35
N GLY A 664 15.76 -7.80 -35.83
CA GLY A 664 14.99 -8.81 -36.54
C GLY A 664 13.49 -8.69 -36.30
N THR A 665 12.87 -9.81 -35.91
CA THR A 665 11.42 -9.90 -35.68
C THR A 665 11.04 -9.47 -34.25
N LYS A 666 9.76 -9.56 -33.89
CA LYS A 666 9.26 -9.24 -32.53
C LYS A 666 9.54 -10.36 -31.51
N GLY A 667 10.49 -11.24 -31.82
CA GLY A 667 10.70 -12.49 -31.13
C GLY A 667 11.47 -12.43 -29.82
N THR A 668 11.80 -11.25 -29.29
CA THR A 668 12.58 -11.12 -28.04
C THR A 668 11.90 -11.86 -26.88
N VAL A 669 10.57 -11.93 -26.87
CA VAL A 669 9.80 -12.64 -25.83
C VAL A 669 10.12 -14.13 -25.72
N TRP A 670 10.67 -14.74 -26.78
CA TRP A 670 11.10 -16.15 -26.78
C TRP A 670 12.61 -16.33 -26.58
N ILE A 671 13.36 -15.26 -26.33
CA ILE A 671 14.80 -15.33 -26.12
C ILE A 671 15.09 -15.49 -24.64
N LYS A 672 15.80 -16.58 -24.31
CA LYS A 672 16.44 -16.76 -23.00
C LYS A 672 17.91 -16.43 -23.14
N ARG A 673 18.36 -15.41 -22.40
CA ARG A 673 19.75 -14.98 -22.38
C ARG A 673 20.43 -15.46 -21.10
N SER A 674 21.67 -15.93 -21.24
CA SER A 674 22.53 -16.34 -20.14
C SER A 674 23.91 -15.72 -20.31
N ILE A 675 24.46 -15.19 -19.23
CA ILE A 675 25.71 -14.45 -19.21
C ILE A 675 26.63 -15.12 -18.20
N ALA A 676 27.80 -15.58 -18.65
CA ALA A 676 28.86 -16.07 -17.78
C ALA A 676 30.08 -15.14 -17.91
N TYR A 677 30.52 -14.59 -16.78
CA TYR A 677 31.63 -13.66 -16.71
C TYR A 677 32.72 -14.23 -15.81
N ARG A 678 33.88 -14.50 -16.38
CA ARG A 678 35.02 -15.10 -15.67
C ARG A 678 36.23 -14.19 -15.72
N ILE A 679 36.84 -13.97 -14.57
CA ILE A 679 38.04 -13.16 -14.38
C ILE A 679 39.20 -14.04 -13.94
N PHE A 680 40.34 -13.92 -14.60
CA PHE A 680 41.52 -14.76 -14.35
C PHE A 680 42.83 -14.07 -14.71
N ASN A 681 43.94 -14.57 -14.17
CA ASN A 681 45.29 -14.09 -14.48
C ASN A 681 45.89 -14.81 -15.68
N THR A 682 46.64 -14.07 -16.49
CA THR A 682 47.33 -14.64 -17.66
C THR A 682 48.78 -15.06 -17.37
N THR A 683 49.43 -14.46 -16.37
CA THR A 683 50.80 -14.81 -15.93
C THR A 683 50.95 -14.65 -14.41
N ARG A 684 52.07 -15.15 -13.84
CA ARG A 684 52.39 -15.04 -12.39
C ARG A 684 52.58 -13.61 -11.89
N GLU A 685 52.92 -12.68 -12.78
CA GLU A 685 53.16 -11.26 -12.46
C GLU A 685 52.05 -10.34 -13.01
N GLY A 686 51.08 -10.88 -13.76
CA GLY A 686 50.49 -10.12 -14.87
C GLY A 686 48.98 -9.96 -14.92
N ALA A 687 48.65 -8.90 -15.65
CA ALA A 687 47.35 -8.37 -16.04
C ALA A 687 46.18 -9.35 -15.96
N MET A 688 45.13 -8.86 -15.31
CA MET A 688 43.82 -9.51 -15.26
C MET A 688 43.18 -9.53 -16.65
N ARG A 689 42.49 -10.64 -16.94
CA ARG A 689 41.75 -10.86 -18.17
C ARG A 689 40.33 -11.28 -17.84
N ALA A 690 39.40 -10.85 -18.67
CA ALA A 690 38.01 -11.26 -18.62
C ALA A 690 37.68 -12.18 -19.79
N GLU A 691 36.89 -13.21 -19.52
CA GLU A 691 36.15 -14.00 -20.49
C GLU A 691 34.66 -13.79 -20.24
N LEU A 692 33.97 -13.19 -21.22
CA LEU A 692 32.54 -12.97 -21.22
C LEU A 692 31.89 -13.91 -22.23
N LYS A 693 30.98 -14.77 -21.77
CA LYS A 693 30.13 -15.61 -22.61
C LYS A 693 28.69 -15.14 -22.50
N ILE A 694 28.08 -14.87 -23.65
CA ILE A 694 26.66 -14.55 -23.76
C ILE A 694 26.02 -15.61 -24.65
N THR A 695 25.06 -16.34 -24.11
CA THR A 695 24.29 -17.36 -24.81
C THR A 695 22.86 -16.88 -24.98
N TRP A 696 22.36 -16.94 -26.21
CA TRP A 696 20.97 -16.71 -26.53
C TRP A 696 20.35 -18.01 -27.01
N LYS A 697 19.27 -18.43 -26.36
CA LYS A 697 18.44 -19.55 -26.78
C LYS A 697 17.10 -19.02 -27.28
N ASN A 698 16.74 -19.35 -28.52
CA ASN A 698 15.48 -18.96 -29.12
C ASN A 698 14.46 -20.09 -28.98
N GLU A 699 13.51 -19.94 -28.07
CA GLU A 699 12.44 -20.91 -27.80
C GLU A 699 11.19 -20.68 -28.67
N GLY A 700 11.27 -19.76 -29.64
CA GLY A 700 10.18 -19.40 -30.53
C GLY A 700 10.00 -20.38 -31.69
N THR A 701 9.05 -20.07 -32.57
CA THR A 701 8.77 -20.82 -33.80
C THR A 701 9.27 -20.08 -35.03
N GLU A 702 9.41 -20.76 -36.18
CA GLU A 702 9.65 -20.09 -37.47
C GLU A 702 8.47 -19.23 -37.94
N ALA A 703 7.25 -19.57 -37.47
CA ALA A 703 6.08 -18.77 -37.74
C ALA A 703 6.22 -17.38 -37.10
N TRP A 704 5.91 -16.36 -37.90
CA TRP A 704 5.73 -15.01 -37.44
C TRP A 704 4.69 -15.00 -36.29
N PRO A 705 4.92 -14.30 -35.16
CA PRO A 705 5.89 -13.22 -34.95
C PRO A 705 7.30 -13.62 -34.51
N GLY A 706 7.54 -14.93 -34.41
CA GLY A 706 8.85 -15.52 -34.11
C GLY A 706 9.82 -15.36 -35.28
N GLY A 707 10.54 -16.42 -35.59
CA GLY A 707 11.60 -16.43 -36.59
C GLY A 707 12.97 -16.09 -36.00
N ASP A 708 13.89 -15.72 -36.90
CA ASP A 708 15.27 -15.46 -36.57
C ASP A 708 15.41 -14.24 -35.66
N TYR A 709 16.07 -14.45 -34.52
CA TYR A 709 16.50 -13.37 -33.66
C TYR A 709 17.80 -12.78 -34.20
N LEU A 710 17.68 -11.62 -34.83
CA LEU A 710 18.79 -10.92 -35.45
C LEU A 710 19.30 -9.83 -34.51
N ASN A 711 20.35 -10.13 -33.78
CA ASN A 711 20.83 -9.31 -32.68
C ASN A 711 22.10 -8.54 -33.02
N LYS A 712 22.04 -7.22 -32.87
CA LYS A 712 23.22 -6.36 -32.81
C LYS A 712 23.63 -6.16 -31.35
N THR A 713 24.34 -7.14 -30.80
CA THR A 713 24.83 -7.08 -29.43
C THR A 713 26.01 -6.11 -29.28
N ALA A 714 26.12 -5.52 -28.10
CA ALA A 714 27.25 -4.69 -27.71
C ALA A 714 27.53 -4.83 -26.21
N VAL A 715 28.77 -4.57 -25.82
CA VAL A 715 29.22 -4.69 -24.44
C VAL A 715 30.03 -3.46 -24.06
N LEU A 716 29.62 -2.80 -22.98
CA LEU A 716 30.42 -1.76 -22.33
C LEU A 716 31.23 -2.38 -21.19
N VAL A 717 32.52 -2.08 -21.19
CA VAL A 717 33.52 -2.60 -20.24
C VAL A 717 34.40 -1.44 -19.74
N PRO A 718 35.30 -1.64 -18.76
CA PRO A 718 36.14 -0.57 -18.23
C PRO A 718 36.91 0.16 -19.32
N GLN A 719 37.06 1.47 -19.18
CA GLN A 719 37.76 2.30 -20.16
C GLN A 719 39.21 1.83 -20.32
N GLY A 720 39.64 1.67 -21.57
CA GLY A 720 40.99 1.20 -21.89
C GLY A 720 41.12 -0.32 -22.03
N SER A 721 40.04 -1.08 -21.80
CA SER A 721 40.03 -2.53 -22.05
C SER A 721 40.30 -2.85 -23.53
N LYS A 722 41.00 -3.95 -23.79
CA LYS A 722 41.44 -4.35 -25.14
C LYS A 722 40.87 -5.72 -25.51
N LEU A 723 40.02 -5.77 -26.53
CA LEU A 723 39.47 -7.03 -27.05
C LEU A 723 40.58 -7.84 -27.71
N ILE A 724 40.83 -9.04 -27.18
CA ILE A 724 41.86 -9.98 -27.64
C ILE A 724 41.25 -11.03 -28.55
N GLU A 725 40.03 -11.47 -28.23
CA GLU A 725 39.36 -12.54 -28.95
C GLU A 725 37.85 -12.32 -28.97
N ALA A 726 37.21 -12.68 -30.09
CA ALA A 726 35.77 -12.85 -30.17
C ALA A 726 35.44 -14.12 -30.95
N ARG A 727 34.65 -15.02 -30.37
CA ARG A 727 34.19 -16.25 -31.01
C ARG A 727 32.67 -16.36 -30.99
N ARG A 728 32.07 -16.83 -32.08
CA ARG A 728 30.67 -17.25 -32.16
C ARG A 728 30.64 -18.77 -32.29
N GLY A 729 30.29 -19.48 -31.22
CA GLY A 729 30.60 -20.91 -31.11
C GLY A 729 32.12 -21.11 -31.29
N ASP A 730 32.50 -21.90 -32.30
CA ASP A 730 33.91 -22.15 -32.65
C ASP A 730 34.47 -21.17 -33.70
N GLU A 731 33.63 -20.31 -34.29
CA GLU A 731 34.03 -19.38 -35.35
C GLU A 731 34.69 -18.12 -34.78
N ASN A 732 35.88 -17.76 -35.26
CA ASN A 732 36.51 -16.48 -34.91
C ASN A 732 35.83 -15.31 -35.65
N VAL A 733 35.22 -14.41 -34.89
CA VAL A 733 34.48 -13.24 -35.38
C VAL A 733 35.12 -11.91 -34.94
N LEU A 734 36.37 -11.92 -34.47
CA LEU A 734 37.07 -10.73 -33.97
C LEU A 734 37.07 -9.56 -34.96
N SER A 735 37.27 -9.82 -36.25
CA SER A 735 37.27 -8.80 -37.30
C SER A 735 35.90 -8.15 -37.53
N SER A 736 34.82 -8.75 -37.00
CA SER A 736 33.46 -8.21 -37.07
C SER A 736 33.12 -7.29 -35.90
N PHE A 737 34.01 -7.17 -34.91
CA PHE A 737 33.87 -6.26 -33.78
C PHE A 737 34.73 -5.00 -33.97
N SER A 738 34.21 -3.90 -33.45
CA SER A 738 34.89 -2.62 -33.34
C SER A 738 34.96 -2.20 -31.88
N ALA A 739 36.08 -1.61 -31.48
CA ALA A 739 36.23 -0.95 -30.20
C ALA A 739 35.96 0.56 -30.37
N GLY A 740 35.11 1.10 -29.52
CA GLY A 740 34.82 2.53 -29.45
C GLY A 740 34.80 3.01 -28.00
N THR A 741 34.36 4.25 -27.80
CA THR A 741 34.18 4.83 -26.47
C THR A 741 32.74 5.33 -26.33
N SER A 742 32.11 5.02 -25.21
CA SER A 742 30.79 5.56 -24.85
C SER A 742 30.75 5.79 -23.35
N LYS A 743 30.31 6.99 -22.91
CA LYS A 743 30.16 7.34 -21.48
C LYS A 743 31.37 6.99 -20.59
N GLY A 744 32.59 7.24 -21.08
CA GLY A 744 33.81 6.91 -20.33
C GLY A 744 34.01 5.41 -20.11
N LYS A 745 33.55 4.58 -21.04
CA LYS A 745 33.72 3.12 -21.08
C LYS A 745 34.18 2.68 -22.47
N THR A 746 34.89 1.56 -22.54
CA THR A 746 35.19 0.94 -23.83
C THR A 746 33.96 0.18 -24.32
N LEU A 747 33.57 0.43 -25.57
CA LEU A 747 32.45 -0.23 -26.24
C LEU A 747 32.98 -1.29 -27.21
N PHE A 748 32.63 -2.55 -27.01
CA PHE A 748 32.79 -3.60 -28.02
C PHE A 748 31.46 -3.79 -28.73
N SER A 749 31.41 -3.56 -30.04
CA SER A 749 30.18 -3.71 -30.81
C SER A 749 30.41 -4.09 -32.27
N THR A 750 29.43 -4.78 -32.85
CA THR A 750 29.40 -5.03 -34.29
C THR A 750 28.96 -3.77 -35.04
N PRO A 751 29.46 -3.51 -36.27
CA PRO A 751 29.02 -2.38 -37.07
C PRO A 751 27.54 -2.51 -37.44
N TYR A 752 26.89 -1.43 -37.89
CA TYR A 752 25.52 -1.46 -38.42
C TYR A 752 25.46 -2.12 -39.81
N LYS A 753 25.87 -3.39 -39.88
CA LYS A 753 25.86 -4.22 -41.09
C LYS A 753 25.24 -5.56 -40.74
N ILE A 754 24.09 -5.86 -41.34
CA ILE A 754 23.29 -7.07 -41.04
C ILE A 754 24.12 -8.36 -41.08
N SER A 755 25.09 -8.47 -41.99
CA SER A 755 25.97 -9.65 -42.09
C SER A 755 26.85 -9.90 -40.86
N THR A 756 26.94 -8.94 -39.92
CA THR A 756 27.74 -9.03 -38.70
C THR A 756 26.88 -9.27 -37.45
N TYR A 757 25.56 -9.28 -37.61
CA TYR A 757 24.64 -9.53 -36.49
C TYR A 757 24.64 -11.00 -36.11
N ILE A 758 24.34 -11.27 -34.84
CA ILE A 758 24.19 -12.64 -34.34
C ILE A 758 22.77 -13.08 -34.70
N THR A 759 22.66 -14.10 -35.54
CA THR A 759 21.38 -14.70 -35.91
C THR A 759 21.15 -15.95 -35.09
N VAL A 760 20.04 -16.00 -34.36
CA VAL A 760 19.62 -17.18 -33.59
C VAL A 760 18.31 -17.69 -34.16
N ALA A 761 18.39 -18.80 -34.90
CA ALA A 761 17.21 -19.42 -35.48
C ALA A 761 16.27 -19.98 -34.40
N PRO A 762 14.98 -20.13 -34.67
CA PRO A 762 14.03 -20.80 -33.77
C PRO A 762 14.52 -22.18 -33.33
N GLN A 763 14.24 -22.53 -32.07
CA GLN A 763 14.66 -23.81 -31.45
C GLN A 763 16.18 -24.06 -31.47
N SER A 764 16.97 -22.99 -31.60
CA SER A 764 18.44 -23.06 -31.58
C SER A 764 19.03 -22.13 -30.53
N GLU A 765 20.33 -22.28 -30.30
CA GLU A 765 21.10 -21.38 -29.45
C GLU A 765 22.37 -20.92 -30.15
N GLN A 766 22.86 -19.75 -29.75
CA GLN A 766 24.14 -19.20 -30.17
C GLN A 766 24.87 -18.64 -28.97
N THR A 767 26.19 -18.83 -28.95
CA THR A 767 27.04 -18.31 -27.88
C THR A 767 28.11 -17.40 -28.47
N LEU A 768 28.18 -16.16 -27.97
CA LEU A 768 29.29 -15.24 -28.19
C LEU A 768 30.25 -15.32 -27.00
N THR A 769 31.54 -15.56 -27.28
CA THR A 769 32.62 -15.46 -26.30
C THR A 769 33.49 -14.27 -26.65
N LEU A 770 33.67 -13.34 -25.72
CA LEU A 770 34.62 -12.23 -25.81
C LEU A 770 35.70 -12.40 -24.76
N VAL A 771 36.97 -12.28 -25.15
CA VAL A 771 38.11 -12.28 -24.23
C VAL A 771 38.83 -10.96 -24.36
N TYR A 772 39.03 -10.26 -23.25
CA TYR A 772 39.67 -8.95 -23.24
C TYR A 772 40.57 -8.72 -22.04
N ASP A 773 41.61 -7.92 -22.25
CA ASP A 773 42.50 -7.46 -21.19
C ASP A 773 41.93 -6.19 -20.56
N PHE A 774 42.07 -6.10 -19.24
CA PHE A 774 41.73 -4.89 -18.50
C PHE A 774 42.79 -3.78 -18.67
N PRO A 775 42.42 -2.50 -18.45
CA PRO A 775 43.40 -1.44 -18.21
C PRO A 775 44.29 -1.76 -17.00
N GLU A 776 45.48 -1.14 -16.94
CA GLU A 776 46.38 -1.25 -15.78
C GLU A 776 45.68 -0.81 -14.49
N ASN A 777 45.93 -1.51 -13.38
CA ASN A 777 45.43 -1.21 -12.02
C ASN A 777 43.94 -1.49 -11.70
N ILE A 778 43.26 -2.41 -12.40
CA ILE A 778 41.89 -2.82 -12.01
C ILE A 778 41.81 -3.54 -10.65
N ILE A 779 42.90 -4.18 -10.22
CA ILE A 779 43.11 -4.60 -8.83
C ILE A 779 43.88 -3.46 -8.16
N GLY A 780 43.17 -2.47 -7.64
CA GLY A 780 43.78 -1.35 -6.95
C GLY A 780 44.20 -1.76 -5.55
N SER A 781 45.46 -2.20 -5.37
CA SER A 781 46.22 -2.26 -4.11
C SER A 781 45.63 -2.97 -2.86
N ALA A 782 44.41 -3.50 -2.87
CA ALA A 782 43.84 -4.39 -1.84
C ALA A 782 42.43 -4.94 -2.19
N ASP A 783 41.66 -4.30 -3.09
CA ASP A 783 40.26 -4.68 -3.34
C ASP A 783 39.92 -4.71 -4.85
N TYR A 784 39.05 -5.64 -5.26
CA TYR A 784 38.40 -5.68 -6.58
C TYR A 784 36.90 -5.41 -6.43
N SER A 785 36.35 -4.60 -7.32
CA SER A 785 34.90 -4.37 -7.40
C SER A 785 34.40 -4.53 -8.83
N LEU A 786 33.19 -5.06 -8.98
CA LEU A 786 32.51 -5.25 -10.25
C LEU A 786 31.09 -4.69 -10.16
N LEU A 787 30.74 -3.81 -11.09
CA LEU A 787 29.36 -3.39 -11.35
C LEU A 787 28.85 -4.04 -12.64
N VAL A 788 27.83 -4.89 -12.53
CA VAL A 788 27.12 -5.50 -13.65
C VAL A 788 25.79 -4.77 -13.83
N GLN A 789 25.60 -4.09 -14.96
CA GLN A 789 24.34 -3.40 -15.24
C GLN A 789 23.38 -4.27 -16.06
N LYS A 790 22.14 -4.32 -15.61
CA LYS A 790 21.00 -4.88 -16.33
C LYS A 790 20.57 -3.97 -17.46
N GLN A 791 20.25 -4.56 -18.62
CA GLN A 791 19.57 -3.88 -19.71
C GLN A 791 18.07 -3.71 -19.40
N PRO A 792 17.50 -2.51 -19.54
CA PRO A 792 16.05 -2.33 -19.45
C PRO A 792 15.29 -3.19 -20.50
N GLY A 793 14.06 -3.61 -20.19
CA GLY A 793 13.25 -4.45 -21.08
C GLY A 793 13.62 -5.94 -21.14
N THR A 794 14.62 -6.38 -20.38
CA THR A 794 14.97 -7.81 -20.21
C THR A 794 14.37 -8.37 -18.92
N VAL A 795 14.10 -9.67 -18.88
CA VAL A 795 13.48 -10.34 -17.71
C VAL A 795 14.45 -11.36 -17.11
N GLY A 796 15.25 -10.91 -16.13
CA GLY A 796 16.04 -11.76 -15.25
C GLY A 796 17.00 -12.73 -15.96
N ASP A 797 17.95 -12.20 -16.74
CA ASP A 797 18.95 -13.03 -17.41
C ASP A 797 19.74 -13.88 -16.42
N VAL A 798 19.98 -15.16 -16.75
CA VAL A 798 20.83 -16.00 -15.90
C VAL A 798 22.24 -15.44 -15.90
N PHE A 799 22.79 -15.17 -14.74
CA PHE A 799 24.12 -14.58 -14.56
C PHE A 799 25.01 -15.45 -13.68
N ARG A 800 26.17 -15.82 -14.21
CA ARG A 800 27.24 -16.50 -13.49
C ARG A 800 28.46 -15.60 -13.47
N PHE A 801 28.98 -15.32 -12.29
CA PHE A 801 30.25 -14.62 -12.11
C PHE A 801 31.26 -15.55 -11.45
N GLU A 802 32.47 -15.59 -12.00
CA GLU A 802 33.58 -16.38 -11.49
C GLU A 802 34.83 -15.50 -11.41
N PHE A 803 35.39 -15.37 -10.21
CA PHE A 803 36.64 -14.66 -9.97
C PHE A 803 37.70 -15.65 -9.50
N GLU A 804 38.73 -15.85 -10.30
CA GLU A 804 39.88 -16.70 -9.93
C GLU A 804 40.88 -15.90 -9.09
N GLU A 805 41.34 -16.51 -8.00
CA GLU A 805 42.35 -15.90 -7.14
C GLU A 805 43.63 -15.60 -7.91
N PRO A 806 44.13 -14.35 -7.86
CA PRO A 806 45.42 -14.01 -8.45
C PRO A 806 46.56 -14.80 -7.82
N PHE A 807 47.60 -15.08 -8.60
CA PHE A 807 48.75 -15.85 -8.12
C PHE A 807 49.44 -15.11 -6.96
N GLY A 808 49.60 -15.79 -5.82
CA GLY A 808 50.21 -15.20 -4.62
C GLY A 808 49.24 -14.43 -3.72
N TYR A 809 47.97 -14.36 -4.09
CA TYR A 809 46.93 -13.68 -3.31
C TYR A 809 45.85 -14.66 -2.84
N GLU A 810 45.14 -14.29 -1.79
CA GLU A 810 43.91 -14.91 -1.33
C GLU A 810 42.76 -13.92 -1.51
N ALA A 811 41.65 -14.39 -2.09
CA ALA A 811 40.46 -13.57 -2.27
C ALA A 811 39.37 -13.99 -1.27
N GLN A 812 38.70 -13.00 -0.71
CA GLN A 812 37.57 -13.18 0.20
C GLN A 812 36.40 -12.29 -0.21
N SER A 813 35.19 -12.80 -0.03
CA SER A 813 33.95 -12.04 -0.24
C SER A 813 32.89 -12.53 0.74
N THR A 814 32.01 -11.62 1.14
CA THR A 814 30.85 -11.92 1.99
C THR A 814 29.65 -12.46 1.20
N VAL A 815 29.63 -12.24 -0.12
CA VAL A 815 28.48 -12.56 -0.99
C VAL A 815 28.78 -13.74 -1.93
N LEU A 816 30.04 -13.92 -2.33
CA LEU A 816 30.46 -14.98 -3.26
C LEU A 816 30.79 -16.28 -2.52
N GLN A 817 30.46 -17.41 -3.14
CA GLN A 817 30.82 -18.73 -2.62
C GLN A 817 32.25 -19.10 -3.03
N LYS A 818 33.09 -19.47 -2.06
CA LYS A 818 34.46 -19.94 -2.32
C LYS A 818 34.46 -21.42 -2.69
N VAL A 819 34.97 -21.75 -3.88
CA VAL A 819 35.15 -23.11 -4.39
C VAL A 819 36.58 -23.23 -4.93
N ASP A 820 37.40 -24.07 -4.29
CA ASP A 820 38.84 -24.16 -4.55
C ASP A 820 39.53 -22.78 -4.51
N ASN A 821 40.12 -22.34 -5.62
CA ASN A 821 40.79 -21.05 -5.78
C ASN A 821 39.89 -20.01 -6.49
N LYS A 822 38.57 -20.15 -6.37
CA LYS A 822 37.59 -19.32 -7.09
C LYS A 822 36.51 -18.80 -6.16
N LEU A 823 36.01 -17.61 -6.46
CA LEU A 823 34.80 -17.04 -5.90
C LEU A 823 33.71 -17.06 -6.96
N ILE A 824 32.55 -17.62 -6.65
CA ILE A 824 31.47 -17.88 -7.61
C ILE A 824 30.15 -17.25 -7.13
N PHE A 825 29.44 -16.62 -8.06
CA PHE A 825 28.03 -16.25 -7.93
C PHE A 825 27.23 -16.87 -9.06
N GLU A 826 26.05 -17.38 -8.73
CA GLU A 826 25.04 -17.85 -9.68
C GLU A 826 23.68 -17.29 -9.26
N GLY A 827 23.02 -16.58 -10.17
CA GLY A 827 21.73 -15.95 -9.91
C GLY A 827 21.11 -15.37 -11.18
N ASN A 828 20.08 -14.54 -11.01
CA ASN A 828 19.44 -13.83 -12.12
C ASN A 828 19.74 -12.34 -12.05
N LEU A 829 20.02 -11.72 -13.19
CA LEU A 829 20.22 -10.28 -13.36
C LEU A 829 18.86 -9.58 -13.48
N THR A 830 18.10 -9.57 -12.37
CA THR A 830 16.81 -8.86 -12.27
C THR A 830 16.98 -7.38 -11.96
N GLN A 831 18.12 -7.01 -11.36
CA GLN A 831 18.56 -5.65 -11.10
C GLN A 831 20.07 -5.53 -11.38
N ASP A 832 20.64 -4.34 -11.28
CA ASP A 832 22.10 -4.17 -11.33
C ASP A 832 22.75 -4.92 -10.15
N LEU A 833 23.87 -5.60 -10.38
CA LEU A 833 24.59 -6.36 -9.36
C LEU A 833 25.94 -5.71 -9.08
N GLU A 834 26.29 -5.63 -7.79
CA GLU A 834 27.58 -5.13 -7.33
C GLU A 834 28.29 -6.20 -6.51
N PHE A 835 29.55 -6.46 -6.86
CA PHE A 835 30.41 -7.39 -6.13
C PHE A 835 31.63 -6.67 -5.60
N LYS A 836 31.99 -6.97 -4.36
CA LYS A 836 33.24 -6.55 -3.72
C LYS A 836 34.01 -7.77 -3.27
N ILE A 837 35.31 -7.77 -3.57
CA ILE A 837 36.25 -8.84 -3.28
C ILE A 837 37.47 -8.20 -2.64
N ASN A 838 37.78 -8.63 -1.41
CA ASN A 838 39.02 -8.27 -0.74
C ASN A 838 40.11 -9.24 -1.18
N ILE A 839 41.28 -8.72 -1.55
CA ILE A 839 42.42 -9.47 -2.07
C ILE A 839 43.63 -9.18 -1.17
N GLU A 840 44.08 -10.19 -0.44
CA GLU A 840 45.22 -10.12 0.47
C GLU A 840 46.41 -10.92 -0.09
N GLU A 841 47.64 -10.44 0.11
CA GLU A 841 48.84 -11.19 -0.24
C GLU A 841 49.03 -12.36 0.75
N ARG A 842 49.37 -13.55 0.24
CA ARG A 842 49.49 -14.79 1.03
C ARG A 842 50.73 -14.87 1.90
#